data_AF-A0A7X6DQ56-F1
#
_entry.id   AF-A0A7X6DQ56-F1
#
_cell.length_a   1.000
_cell.length_b   1.000
_cell.length_c   1.000
_cell.angle_alpha   90.00
_cell.angle_beta   90.00
_cell.angle_gamma   90.00
#
_symmetry.space_group_name_H-M   'P 1'
#
loop_
_entity.id
_entity.type
_entity.pdbx_description
1 polymer ?
#
loop_
_entity_poly.entity_id
_entity_poly.type
_entity_poly.pdbx_seq_one_letter_code
_entity_poly.pdbx_strand_id
1 'polypeptide(L)'
;MIKTEKPKGQGVPIRKPVQDTPIFSERKCFSAEHKAWRRRMLRWIRERTDLFPDAVKEKKNANLREHLDESVINIWLVARILSIAQGDPDLGRNSEAIDGFIYVLLAQKVDDCTSQKVLAALRCRFETWDQFLRVESEEIEFFVSTVVSGPRKAAFVRSTLENVRRQLELLSFEAAPTQSDSEIDRSLGLNSGLTNQNNAEFVRKILGISDFVSNADAIRVLERLEPYSYFGFNLRGVSLREKKILFSDAIPPHLRYSLRVNLAIHGREICKVSKPKCDRCPVNNFCAYFRTVTSTAFMVSRKPTVIDLFCGAGGLSAGFREAGFRTILAVDQDPASIRTFRINHPEVPDNRVICADLRDLRKSEFAGVKSLLASETVDVLVGGPPCQGFSRAGWRSRGTGHRYEGTDDDRNHLYQELVSLLRIMQPKVVLMENVPGIGEVRFGDGTSFQDLARKAMQDFGYKTAIWTLNSAWYGVPQNRIRRVIIGSNLGVPPDRPESEYRIVTDSSDQESLEPAITLLEAIGDLPELAINDGSWVSRYPTSFANMPARFLQRYAVLHPQGLLFSHVTRFQNKKDLERFDTLSPGETYMDLIERRPDLKNYRTDAFDDKYYRLLPDAPCRTIVAHLRRDGNSFVHPSQLRSLSVREAARIQSFPDNFIFTGSRGSQFEQIGNAVPPLMARAMARTILLHLQKHGIHSMNGQPVNKRGASPFLQGWCKK
;
A
#
# COMPACT_ATOMS: atom_id res chain seq x y z
N MET A 1 25.50 55.43 6.24
CA MET A 1 25.29 54.74 4.95
C MET A 1 26.14 53.47 4.92
N ILE A 2 25.61 52.35 5.41
CA ILE A 2 26.15 51.01 5.11
C ILE A 2 24.92 50.14 4.89
N LYS A 3 24.68 49.79 3.63
CA LYS A 3 23.60 48.89 3.22
C LYS A 3 23.97 47.48 3.70
N THR A 4 23.23 46.94 4.65
CA THR A 4 23.24 45.51 4.96
C THR A 4 22.44 44.80 3.87
N GLU A 5 23.13 44.09 2.99
CA GLU A 5 22.54 43.26 1.95
C GLU A 5 21.69 42.15 2.60
N LYS A 6 20.40 42.11 2.28
CA LYS A 6 19.54 40.96 2.52
C LYS A 6 20.08 39.78 1.68
N PRO A 7 20.21 38.56 2.23
CA PRO A 7 20.54 37.40 1.42
C PRO A 7 19.42 37.20 0.38
N LYS A 8 19.79 37.29 -0.90
CA LYS A 8 18.90 36.96 -2.02
C LYS A 8 18.42 35.52 -1.83
N GLY A 9 17.11 35.35 -1.72
CA GLY A 9 16.47 34.04 -1.65
C GLY A 9 16.96 33.16 -2.79
N GLN A 10 17.63 32.08 -2.44
CA GLN A 10 17.79 30.95 -3.35
C GLN A 10 16.38 30.49 -3.70
N GLY A 11 15.99 30.69 -4.96
CA GLY A 11 14.77 30.09 -5.48
C GLY A 11 14.81 28.60 -5.18
N VAL A 12 13.81 28.11 -4.44
CA VAL A 12 13.62 26.69 -4.21
C VAL A 12 13.70 26.01 -5.57
N PRO A 13 14.68 25.12 -5.82
CA PRO A 13 14.68 24.37 -7.04
C PRO A 13 13.38 23.57 -7.03
N ILE A 14 12.51 23.81 -8.01
CA ILE A 14 11.40 22.92 -8.32
C ILE A 14 12.06 21.61 -8.73
N ARG A 15 12.38 20.74 -7.76
CA ARG A 15 12.85 19.40 -8.02
C ARG A 15 11.78 18.74 -8.91
N LYS A 16 12.26 18.10 -9.97
CA LYS A 16 11.46 17.38 -10.95
C LYS A 16 10.41 16.48 -10.25
N PRO A 17 9.24 16.27 -10.88
CA PRO A 17 8.15 15.47 -10.30
C PRO A 17 8.62 14.10 -9.84
N VAL A 18 7.99 13.62 -8.75
CA VAL A 18 7.95 12.25 -8.21
C VAL A 18 8.55 11.21 -9.17
N GLN A 19 9.84 10.90 -9.02
CA GLN A 19 10.55 9.88 -9.81
C GLN A 19 9.97 8.46 -9.64
N ASP A 20 9.12 8.24 -8.63
CA ASP A 20 8.55 6.95 -8.25
C ASP A 20 6.99 6.96 -8.23
N THR A 21 6.34 7.79 -9.04
CA THR A 21 4.89 7.62 -9.23
C THR A 21 4.71 6.25 -9.91
N PRO A 22 3.82 5.35 -9.45
CA PRO A 22 3.50 4.15 -10.20
C PRO A 22 3.12 4.71 -11.54
N ILE A 23 3.86 4.30 -12.57
CA ILE A 23 3.67 4.73 -13.96
C ILE A 23 2.17 4.61 -14.36
N PHE A 24 1.40 3.83 -13.58
CA PHE A 24 -0.01 3.49 -13.62
C PHE A 24 -1.02 4.43 -12.95
N SER A 25 -0.64 5.38 -12.08
CA SER A 25 -1.65 6.26 -11.43
C SER A 25 -2.08 7.45 -12.29
N GLU A 26 -1.30 7.83 -13.31
CA GLU A 26 -1.65 8.88 -14.26
C GLU A 26 -1.66 8.33 -15.68
N ARG A 27 -2.85 7.99 -16.21
CA ARG A 27 -3.07 7.43 -17.57
C ARG A 27 -2.33 8.17 -18.70
N LYS A 28 -1.93 9.42 -18.48
CA LYS A 28 -1.27 10.29 -19.46
C LYS A 28 0.24 10.00 -19.65
N CYS A 29 0.86 9.19 -18.79
CA CYS A 29 2.32 8.96 -18.81
C CYS A 29 2.76 7.59 -19.33
N PHE A 30 1.85 6.75 -19.85
CA PHE A 30 2.25 5.45 -20.40
C PHE A 30 3.07 5.59 -21.69
N SER A 31 4.20 4.88 -21.74
CA SER A 31 4.94 4.66 -22.99
C SER A 31 4.05 4.00 -24.04
N ALA A 32 4.39 4.15 -25.32
CA ALA A 32 3.67 3.47 -26.40
C ALA A 32 3.69 1.93 -26.21
N GLU A 33 4.80 1.41 -25.70
CA GLU A 33 5.02 0.00 -25.39
C GLU A 33 4.06 -0.48 -24.28
N HIS A 34 3.95 0.24 -23.16
CA HIS A 34 3.01 -0.10 -22.09
C HIS A 34 1.56 -0.10 -22.58
N LYS A 35 1.19 0.89 -23.41
CA LYS A 35 -0.14 0.95 -24.02
C LYS A 35 -0.39 -0.23 -24.95
N ALA A 36 0.62 -0.68 -25.70
CA ALA A 36 0.52 -1.85 -26.57
C ALA A 36 0.41 -3.15 -25.75
N TRP A 37 1.29 -3.36 -24.78
CA TRP A 37 1.27 -4.48 -23.85
C TRP A 37 -0.09 -4.58 -23.14
N ARG A 38 -0.60 -3.48 -22.58
CA ARG A 38 -1.89 -3.44 -21.88
C ARG A 38 -3.06 -3.84 -22.78
N ARG A 39 -3.04 -3.42 -24.06
CA ARG A 39 -4.05 -3.84 -25.04
C ARG A 39 -3.96 -5.35 -25.33
N ARG A 40 -2.75 -5.90 -25.46
CA ARG A 40 -2.54 -7.34 -25.63
C ARG A 40 -3.02 -8.12 -24.40
N MET A 41 -2.68 -7.67 -23.20
CA MET A 41 -3.10 -8.31 -21.95
C MET A 41 -4.63 -8.36 -21.83
N LEU A 42 -5.33 -7.25 -22.10
CA LEU A 42 -6.80 -7.24 -22.09
C LEU A 42 -7.43 -8.18 -23.12
N ARG A 43 -6.81 -8.32 -24.29
CA ARG A 43 -7.24 -9.28 -25.31
C ARG A 43 -7.01 -10.72 -24.82
N TRP A 44 -5.83 -11.00 -24.30
CA TRP A 44 -5.44 -12.30 -23.77
C TRP A 44 -6.35 -12.76 -22.63
N ILE A 45 -6.67 -11.88 -21.68
CA ILE A 45 -7.63 -12.14 -20.58
C ILE A 45 -9.01 -12.55 -21.10
N ARG A 46 -9.44 -12.00 -22.25
CA ARG A 46 -10.75 -12.34 -22.85
C ARG A 46 -10.72 -13.63 -23.64
N GLU A 47 -9.64 -13.88 -24.37
CA GLU A 47 -9.53 -14.99 -25.31
C GLU A 47 -9.15 -16.31 -24.62
N ARG A 48 -8.36 -16.24 -23.53
CA ARG A 48 -7.86 -17.41 -22.79
C ARG A 48 -8.66 -17.65 -21.51
N THR A 49 -9.93 -17.97 -21.66
CA THR A 49 -10.84 -18.30 -20.55
C THR A 49 -10.41 -19.56 -19.79
N ASP A 50 -9.59 -20.41 -20.40
CA ASP A 50 -8.90 -21.53 -19.76
C ASP A 50 -7.92 -21.06 -18.68
N LEU A 51 -7.21 -19.96 -18.93
CA LEU A 51 -6.26 -19.35 -18.00
C LEU A 51 -6.91 -18.34 -17.06
N PHE A 52 -7.96 -17.65 -17.52
CA PHE A 52 -8.64 -16.57 -16.81
C PHE A 52 -10.15 -16.86 -16.64
N PRO A 53 -10.53 -17.93 -15.92
CA PRO A 53 -11.92 -18.38 -15.82
C PRO A 53 -12.85 -17.33 -15.20
N ASP A 54 -12.35 -16.51 -14.27
CA ASP A 54 -13.19 -15.51 -13.59
C ASP A 54 -13.38 -14.23 -14.41
N ALA A 55 -12.57 -14.00 -15.46
CA ALA A 55 -12.74 -12.85 -16.35
C ALA A 55 -14.10 -12.87 -17.09
N VAL A 56 -14.69 -14.06 -17.28
CA VAL A 56 -16.01 -14.24 -17.93
C VAL A 56 -17.14 -13.68 -17.07
N LYS A 57 -16.95 -13.58 -15.74
CA LYS A 57 -17.95 -13.06 -14.80
C LYS A 57 -18.07 -11.54 -14.85
N GLU A 58 -17.10 -10.85 -15.44
CA GLU A 58 -17.08 -9.38 -15.52
C GLU A 58 -18.00 -8.85 -16.62
N LYS A 59 -19.18 -8.37 -16.22
CA LYS A 59 -20.21 -7.87 -17.15
C LYS A 59 -19.82 -6.57 -17.88
N LYS A 60 -18.82 -5.80 -17.39
CA LYS A 60 -18.44 -4.49 -17.95
C LYS A 60 -16.94 -4.42 -18.28
N ASN A 61 -16.63 -3.94 -19.48
CA ASN A 61 -15.24 -3.68 -19.93
C ASN A 61 -14.45 -2.70 -19.06
N ALA A 62 -15.13 -1.83 -18.30
CA ALA A 62 -14.49 -0.92 -17.37
C ALA A 62 -13.84 -1.69 -16.20
N ASN A 63 -14.52 -2.71 -15.68
CA ASN A 63 -14.06 -3.50 -14.53
C ASN A 63 -12.80 -4.30 -14.87
N LEU A 64 -12.78 -4.98 -16.03
CA LEU A 64 -11.60 -5.72 -16.49
C LEU A 64 -10.35 -4.82 -16.57
N ARG A 65 -10.52 -3.58 -17.03
CA ARG A 65 -9.43 -2.60 -17.11
C ARG A 65 -8.94 -2.17 -15.74
N GLU A 66 -9.86 -1.93 -14.82
CA GLU A 66 -9.56 -1.53 -13.45
C GLU A 66 -8.83 -2.64 -12.69
N HIS A 67 -9.34 -3.88 -12.72
CA HIS A 67 -8.68 -5.04 -12.12
C HIS A 67 -7.29 -5.32 -12.72
N LEU A 68 -7.12 -5.10 -14.04
CA LEU A 68 -5.82 -5.23 -14.67
C LEU A 68 -4.85 -4.15 -14.19
N ASP A 69 -5.28 -2.89 -14.19
CA ASP A 69 -4.46 -1.77 -13.73
C ASP A 69 -4.02 -1.98 -12.28
N GLU A 70 -4.90 -2.51 -11.43
CA GLU A 70 -4.61 -2.88 -10.05
C GLU A 70 -3.62 -4.04 -9.92
N SER A 71 -3.80 -5.11 -10.68
CA SER A 71 -2.88 -6.24 -10.73
C SER A 71 -1.45 -5.77 -11.09
N VAL A 72 -1.37 -4.85 -12.06
CA VAL A 72 -0.10 -4.25 -12.50
C VAL A 72 0.51 -3.36 -11.40
N ILE A 73 -0.29 -2.59 -10.68
CA ILE A 73 0.19 -1.79 -9.53
C ILE A 73 0.75 -2.72 -8.44
N ASN A 74 0.09 -3.84 -8.15
CA ASN A 74 0.58 -4.81 -7.16
C ASN A 74 1.91 -5.44 -7.61
N ILE A 75 2.04 -5.82 -8.89
CA ILE A 75 3.30 -6.31 -9.45
C ILE A 75 4.41 -5.26 -9.34
N TRP A 76 4.10 -4.00 -9.64
CA TRP A 76 5.05 -2.89 -9.51
C TRP A 76 5.49 -2.70 -8.06
N LEU A 77 4.56 -2.74 -7.10
CA LEU A 77 4.87 -2.65 -5.67
C LEU A 77 5.75 -3.82 -5.23
N VAL A 78 5.43 -5.05 -5.63
CA VAL A 78 6.26 -6.23 -5.35
C VAL A 78 7.67 -6.03 -5.93
N ALA A 79 7.78 -5.61 -7.18
CA ALA A 79 9.07 -5.33 -7.81
C ALA A 79 9.88 -4.30 -7.02
N ARG A 80 9.25 -3.19 -6.64
CA ARG A 80 9.89 -2.10 -5.90
C ARG A 80 10.29 -2.50 -4.48
N ILE A 81 9.43 -3.24 -3.77
CA ILE A 81 9.73 -3.77 -2.44
C ILE A 81 10.93 -4.71 -2.50
N LEU A 82 10.95 -5.64 -3.47
CA LEU A 82 12.07 -6.57 -3.60
C LEU A 82 13.36 -5.85 -3.98
N SER A 83 13.29 -4.87 -4.88
CA SER A 83 14.39 -3.95 -5.22
C SER A 83 14.94 -3.24 -4.00
N ILE A 84 14.06 -2.66 -3.16
CA ILE A 84 14.50 -2.02 -1.91
C ILE A 84 15.12 -3.03 -0.96
N ALA A 85 14.56 -4.23 -0.83
CA ALA A 85 15.02 -5.25 0.11
C ALA A 85 16.37 -5.86 -0.28
N GLN A 86 16.59 -6.10 -1.57
CA GLN A 86 17.70 -6.90 -2.10
C GLN A 86 18.74 -6.08 -2.87
N GLY A 87 18.45 -4.80 -3.15
CA GLY A 87 19.16 -3.98 -4.12
C GLY A 87 18.56 -4.13 -5.51
N ASP A 88 18.67 -3.08 -6.32
CA ASP A 88 18.53 -3.26 -7.76
C ASP A 88 19.75 -4.05 -8.23
N PRO A 89 19.58 -5.13 -9.01
CA PRO A 89 20.72 -5.77 -9.65
C PRO A 89 21.43 -4.70 -10.48
N ASP A 90 22.74 -4.55 -10.25
CA ASP A 90 23.57 -3.74 -11.13
C ASP A 90 23.33 -4.27 -12.54
N LEU A 91 22.78 -3.42 -13.40
CA LEU A 91 22.55 -3.75 -14.81
C LEU A 91 23.87 -4.09 -15.51
N GLY A 92 25.00 -3.81 -14.85
CA GLY A 92 26.31 -3.75 -15.46
C GLY A 92 26.30 -2.59 -16.44
N ARG A 93 27.44 -1.92 -16.60
CA ARG A 93 27.66 -1.34 -17.92
C ARG A 93 27.74 -2.55 -18.86
N ASN A 94 26.84 -2.65 -19.84
CA ASN A 94 26.79 -3.69 -20.91
C ASN A 94 28.17 -4.14 -21.40
N SER A 95 29.15 -3.27 -21.26
CA SER A 95 30.56 -3.50 -21.44
C SER A 95 31.15 -4.78 -20.83
N GLU A 96 30.91 -5.15 -19.57
CA GLU A 96 31.55 -6.35 -19.00
C GLU A 96 31.01 -7.66 -19.61
N ALA A 97 29.74 -7.65 -20.03
CA ALA A 97 29.12 -8.79 -20.70
C ALA A 97 29.62 -8.92 -22.15
N ILE A 98 29.79 -7.79 -22.86
CA ILE A 98 30.40 -7.76 -24.20
C ILE A 98 31.88 -8.18 -24.13
N ASP A 99 32.59 -7.82 -23.06
CA ASP A 99 33.98 -8.25 -22.84
C ASP A 99 34.09 -9.78 -22.80
N GLY A 100 33.23 -10.43 -22.01
CA GLY A 100 33.14 -11.87 -21.95
C GLY A 100 32.76 -12.51 -23.28
N PHE A 101 31.93 -11.84 -24.10
CA PHE A 101 31.53 -12.34 -25.42
C PHE A 101 32.70 -12.38 -26.39
N ILE A 102 33.39 -11.25 -26.50
CA ILE A 102 34.54 -11.08 -27.37
C ILE A 102 35.62 -12.06 -26.95
N TYR A 103 35.88 -12.18 -25.64
CA TYR A 103 36.82 -13.14 -25.10
C TYR A 103 36.49 -14.59 -25.49
N VAL A 104 35.25 -15.04 -25.28
CA VAL A 104 34.83 -16.42 -25.61
C VAL A 104 34.96 -16.70 -27.11
N LEU A 105 34.58 -15.75 -27.97
CA LEU A 105 34.69 -15.92 -29.42
C LEU A 105 36.16 -15.96 -29.90
N LEU A 106 37.02 -15.14 -29.28
CA LEU A 106 38.46 -15.17 -29.57
C LEU A 106 39.09 -16.48 -29.09
N ALA A 107 38.75 -16.94 -27.88
CA ALA A 107 39.31 -18.13 -27.25
C ALA A 107 38.95 -19.44 -27.98
N GLN A 108 37.95 -19.44 -28.88
CA GLN A 108 37.62 -20.60 -29.72
C GLN A 108 38.63 -20.87 -30.83
N LYS A 109 39.39 -19.85 -31.25
CA LYS A 109 40.25 -19.90 -32.44
C LYS A 109 41.66 -19.39 -32.20
N VAL A 110 41.90 -18.73 -31.07
CA VAL A 110 43.20 -18.18 -30.68
C VAL A 110 43.48 -18.56 -29.23
N ASP A 111 44.76 -18.70 -28.88
CA ASP A 111 45.18 -19.00 -27.52
C ASP A 111 44.70 -17.94 -26.51
N ASP A 112 44.58 -18.36 -25.26
CA ASP A 112 44.04 -17.54 -24.17
C ASP A 112 44.85 -16.25 -23.95
N CYS A 113 46.18 -16.34 -24.01
CA CYS A 113 47.07 -15.19 -23.87
C CYS A 113 46.78 -14.12 -24.95
N THR A 114 46.60 -14.54 -26.19
CA THR A 114 46.28 -13.62 -27.30
C THR A 114 44.87 -13.05 -27.16
N SER A 115 43.90 -13.86 -26.73
CA SER A 115 42.51 -13.43 -26.52
C SER A 115 42.41 -12.35 -25.44
N GLN A 116 43.11 -12.52 -24.31
CA GLN A 116 43.17 -11.52 -23.23
C GLN A 116 43.89 -10.24 -23.67
N LYS A 117 44.98 -10.36 -24.43
CA LYS A 117 45.71 -9.20 -24.98
C LYS A 117 44.85 -8.36 -25.91
N VAL A 118 44.11 -9.00 -26.82
CA VAL A 118 43.19 -8.32 -27.74
C VAL A 118 42.06 -7.61 -26.98
N LEU A 119 41.46 -8.29 -25.99
CA LEU A 119 40.40 -7.71 -25.18
C LEU A 119 40.87 -6.50 -24.37
N ALA A 120 42.03 -6.59 -23.72
CA ALA A 120 42.62 -5.50 -22.96
C ALA A 120 42.96 -4.30 -23.86
N ALA A 121 43.49 -4.56 -25.08
CA ALA A 121 43.78 -3.52 -26.05
C ALA A 121 42.51 -2.82 -26.56
N LEU A 122 41.41 -3.56 -26.78
CA LEU A 122 40.11 -2.98 -27.15
C LEU A 122 39.57 -2.07 -26.05
N ARG A 123 39.65 -2.49 -24.79
CA ARG A 123 39.19 -1.70 -23.64
C ARG A 123 40.05 -0.49 -23.34
N CYS A 124 41.34 -0.55 -23.67
CA CYS A 124 42.22 0.61 -23.60
C CYS A 124 41.94 1.62 -24.71
N ARG A 125 41.57 1.14 -25.91
CA ARG A 125 41.30 1.97 -27.08
C ARG A 125 39.89 2.59 -27.09
N PHE A 126 38.90 1.87 -26.56
CA PHE A 126 37.48 2.26 -26.55
C PHE A 126 36.93 2.26 -25.13
N GLU A 127 36.47 3.43 -24.68
CA GLU A 127 35.87 3.60 -23.36
C GLU A 127 34.48 2.94 -23.30
N THR A 128 33.77 2.94 -24.43
CA THR A 128 32.47 2.27 -24.60
C THR A 128 32.43 1.44 -25.88
N TRP A 129 31.63 0.37 -25.90
CA TRP A 129 31.46 -0.44 -27.11
C TRP A 129 30.72 0.30 -28.23
N ASP A 130 29.94 1.34 -27.94
CA ASP A 130 29.35 2.22 -28.96
C ASP A 130 30.41 2.92 -29.80
N GLN A 131 31.57 3.24 -29.21
CA GLN A 131 32.70 3.79 -29.97
C GLN A 131 33.24 2.75 -30.94
N PHE A 132 33.42 1.50 -30.49
CA PHE A 132 33.86 0.38 -31.32
C PHE A 132 32.91 0.07 -32.49
N LEU A 133 31.58 0.20 -32.29
CA LEU A 133 30.59 -0.03 -33.35
C LEU A 133 30.65 1.02 -34.49
N ARG A 134 31.26 2.18 -34.25
CA ARG A 134 31.41 3.27 -35.24
C ARG A 134 32.74 3.24 -35.97
N VAL A 135 33.61 2.29 -35.65
CA VAL A 135 34.95 2.16 -36.23
C VAL A 135 34.84 1.53 -37.61
N GLU A 136 35.47 2.13 -38.61
CA GLU A 136 35.53 1.59 -39.97
C GLU A 136 36.33 0.28 -40.03
N SER A 137 36.00 -0.60 -40.98
CA SER A 137 36.64 -1.93 -41.08
C SER A 137 38.17 -1.85 -41.28
N GLU A 138 38.66 -0.78 -41.91
CA GLU A 138 40.08 -0.49 -42.11
C GLU A 138 40.80 -0.19 -40.80
N GLU A 139 40.14 0.46 -39.86
CA GLU A 139 40.69 0.78 -38.54
C GLU A 139 40.70 -0.46 -37.62
N ILE A 140 39.74 -1.39 -37.79
CA ILE A 140 39.78 -2.71 -37.13
C ILE A 140 40.96 -3.52 -37.65
N GLU A 141 41.18 -3.54 -38.97
CA GLU A 141 42.32 -4.20 -39.58
C GLU A 141 43.66 -3.66 -39.05
N PHE A 142 43.79 -2.33 -39.02
CA PHE A 142 44.95 -1.66 -38.45
C PHE A 142 45.14 -2.04 -36.97
N PHE A 143 44.09 -1.94 -36.16
CA PHE A 143 44.14 -2.34 -34.75
C PHE A 143 44.60 -3.79 -34.57
N VAL A 144 44.02 -4.75 -35.28
CA VAL A 144 44.38 -6.17 -35.16
C VAL A 144 45.83 -6.41 -35.57
N SER A 145 46.32 -5.72 -36.61
CA SER A 145 47.71 -5.82 -37.08
C SER A 145 48.73 -5.35 -36.02
N THR A 146 48.34 -4.42 -35.14
CA THR A 146 49.21 -3.89 -34.07
C THR A 146 49.22 -4.77 -32.81
N VAL A 147 48.18 -5.57 -32.59
CA VAL A 147 47.98 -6.32 -31.34
C VAL A 147 48.25 -7.83 -31.51
N VAL A 148 48.07 -8.36 -32.72
CA VAL A 148 48.12 -9.81 -32.99
C VAL A 148 49.27 -10.14 -33.94
N SER A 149 50.25 -10.92 -33.45
CA SER A 149 51.35 -11.40 -34.28
C SER A 149 50.94 -12.62 -35.11
N GLY A 150 51.17 -12.54 -36.42
CA GLY A 150 51.00 -13.65 -37.37
C GLY A 150 49.72 -13.51 -38.23
N PRO A 151 49.84 -13.64 -39.57
CA PRO A 151 48.78 -13.27 -40.52
C PRO A 151 47.51 -14.12 -40.38
N ARG A 152 47.64 -15.42 -40.05
CA ARG A 152 46.48 -16.29 -39.83
C ARG A 152 45.68 -15.90 -38.58
N LYS A 153 46.36 -15.64 -37.46
CA LYS A 153 45.71 -15.23 -36.20
C LYS A 153 45.05 -13.86 -36.36
N ALA A 154 45.73 -12.91 -37.01
CA ALA A 154 45.20 -11.59 -37.31
C ALA A 154 43.92 -11.67 -38.18
N ALA A 155 43.92 -12.48 -39.25
CA ALA A 155 42.73 -12.68 -40.08
C ALA A 155 41.54 -13.23 -39.27
N PHE A 156 41.78 -14.19 -38.36
CA PHE A 156 40.72 -14.72 -37.50
C PHE A 156 40.19 -13.68 -36.52
N VAL A 157 41.07 -13.00 -35.78
CA VAL A 157 40.66 -11.96 -34.83
C VAL A 157 39.87 -10.85 -35.54
N ARG A 158 40.32 -10.41 -36.71
CA ARG A 158 39.60 -9.45 -37.55
C ARG A 158 38.19 -9.96 -37.89
N SER A 159 38.09 -11.18 -38.45
CA SER A 159 36.79 -11.76 -38.82
C SER A 159 35.84 -11.90 -37.63
N THR A 160 36.38 -12.24 -36.45
CA THR A 160 35.62 -12.32 -35.20
C THR A 160 35.12 -10.96 -34.76
N LEU A 161 35.98 -9.94 -34.76
CA LEU A 161 35.62 -8.57 -34.36
C LEU A 161 34.63 -7.93 -35.33
N GLU A 162 34.79 -8.13 -36.64
CA GLU A 162 33.83 -7.69 -37.66
C GLU A 162 32.48 -8.41 -37.52
N ASN A 163 32.48 -9.70 -37.18
CA ASN A 163 31.25 -10.45 -36.91
C ASN A 163 30.55 -9.95 -35.64
N VAL A 164 31.30 -9.70 -34.56
CA VAL A 164 30.76 -9.11 -33.33
C VAL A 164 30.19 -7.72 -33.61
N ARG A 165 30.90 -6.88 -34.37
CA ARG A 165 30.43 -5.54 -34.76
C ARG A 165 29.11 -5.63 -35.52
N ARG A 166 29.04 -6.47 -36.55
CA ARG A 166 27.82 -6.69 -37.34
C ARG A 166 26.66 -7.23 -36.51
N GLN A 167 26.92 -8.17 -35.60
CA GLN A 167 25.89 -8.74 -34.72
C GLN A 167 25.37 -7.69 -33.72
N LEU A 168 26.25 -6.87 -33.16
CA LEU A 168 25.88 -5.79 -32.24
C LEU A 168 25.22 -4.60 -32.97
N GLU A 169 25.57 -4.32 -34.24
CA GLU A 169 24.89 -3.33 -35.10
C GLU A 169 23.44 -3.75 -35.44
N LEU A 170 23.21 -5.03 -35.72
CA LEU A 170 21.86 -5.59 -35.92
C LEU A 170 21.02 -5.56 -34.64
N LEU A 171 21.67 -5.62 -33.49
CA LEU A 171 21.09 -5.48 -32.16
C LEU A 171 21.10 -4.01 -31.74
N SER A 172 20.37 -3.15 -32.44
CA SER A 172 20.26 -1.74 -32.01
C SER A 172 19.76 -1.72 -30.55
N PHE A 173 20.61 -1.26 -29.63
CA PHE A 173 20.32 -1.23 -28.20
C PHE A 173 19.10 -0.37 -27.86
N GLU A 174 18.63 0.46 -28.79
CA GLU A 174 17.40 1.25 -28.68
C GLU A 174 16.11 0.45 -28.97
N ALA A 175 16.15 -0.61 -29.80
CA ALA A 175 14.97 -1.39 -30.18
C ALA A 175 14.79 -2.69 -29.38
N ALA A 176 15.87 -3.25 -28.85
CA ALA A 176 15.89 -4.53 -28.13
C ALA A 176 14.97 -4.60 -26.88
N PRO A 177 14.77 -3.51 -26.11
CA PRO A 177 13.80 -3.50 -25.01
C PRO A 177 12.33 -3.63 -25.45
N THR A 178 12.03 -3.36 -26.73
CA THR A 178 10.66 -3.20 -27.26
C THR A 178 10.12 -4.40 -28.05
N GLN A 179 10.97 -5.39 -28.30
CA GLN A 179 10.67 -6.58 -29.09
C GLN A 179 10.28 -7.76 -28.17
N SER A 180 9.37 -8.63 -28.63
CA SER A 180 9.07 -9.90 -27.96
C SER A 180 10.21 -10.91 -28.11
N ASP A 181 10.33 -11.86 -27.18
CA ASP A 181 11.33 -12.94 -27.24
C ASP A 181 11.31 -13.66 -28.62
N SER A 182 10.12 -13.82 -29.20
CA SER A 182 9.92 -14.42 -30.54
C SER A 182 10.43 -13.57 -31.72
N GLU A 183 10.43 -12.25 -31.58
CA GLU A 183 10.94 -11.32 -32.60
C GLU A 183 12.47 -11.23 -32.52
N ILE A 184 13.01 -11.25 -31.29
CA ILE A 184 14.44 -11.29 -31.03
C ILE A 184 15.04 -12.60 -31.55
N ASP A 185 14.38 -13.74 -31.30
CA ASP A 185 14.79 -15.05 -31.82
C ASP A 185 14.83 -15.11 -33.36
N ARG A 186 13.92 -14.39 -34.01
CA ARG A 186 13.87 -14.27 -35.48
C ARG A 186 15.01 -13.39 -36.01
N SER A 187 15.31 -12.29 -35.32
CA SER A 187 16.42 -11.37 -35.65
C SER A 187 17.81 -11.97 -35.37
N LEU A 188 17.92 -12.83 -34.35
CA LEU A 188 19.16 -13.54 -33.99
C LEU A 188 19.46 -14.77 -34.86
N GLY A 189 18.62 -15.07 -35.86
CA GLY A 189 18.93 -16.09 -36.87
C GLY A 189 19.00 -17.52 -36.32
N LEU A 190 18.19 -17.88 -35.33
CA LEU A 190 18.17 -19.24 -34.74
C LEU A 190 17.79 -20.37 -35.72
N ASN A 191 17.47 -20.06 -36.98
CA ASN A 191 17.23 -21.05 -38.04
C ASN A 191 18.40 -21.24 -39.01
N SER A 192 19.51 -20.50 -38.90
CA SER A 192 20.64 -20.58 -39.83
C SER A 192 21.85 -21.28 -39.23
N GLY A 193 21.72 -22.54 -38.76
CA GLY A 193 22.81 -23.52 -38.59
C GLY A 193 24.12 -23.13 -37.85
N LEU A 194 24.23 -21.94 -37.28
CA LEU A 194 25.48 -21.31 -36.84
C LEU A 194 25.27 -20.56 -35.52
N THR A 195 24.88 -21.28 -34.46
CA THR A 195 25.20 -20.92 -33.07
C THR A 195 24.93 -22.13 -32.18
N ASN A 196 25.95 -22.63 -31.48
CA ASN A 196 25.73 -23.51 -30.33
C ASN A 196 24.82 -22.78 -29.32
N GLN A 197 23.89 -23.50 -28.67
CA GLN A 197 22.92 -22.95 -27.69
C GLN A 197 23.55 -21.95 -26.70
N ASN A 198 24.81 -22.17 -26.31
CA ASN A 198 25.59 -21.33 -25.41
C ASN A 198 25.78 -19.89 -25.91
N ASN A 199 25.92 -19.66 -27.22
CA ASN A 199 26.16 -18.32 -27.77
C ASN A 199 24.88 -17.47 -27.77
N ALA A 200 23.73 -18.08 -28.08
CA ALA A 200 22.43 -17.39 -28.02
C ALA A 200 22.06 -17.05 -26.57
N GLU A 201 22.30 -17.97 -25.63
CA GLU A 201 22.08 -17.74 -24.19
C GLU A 201 22.98 -16.63 -23.64
N PHE A 202 24.22 -16.54 -24.13
CA PHE A 202 25.17 -15.50 -23.77
C PHE A 202 24.80 -14.13 -24.38
N VAL A 203 24.41 -14.07 -25.66
CA VAL A 203 23.92 -12.83 -26.31
C VAL A 203 22.65 -12.31 -25.63
N ARG A 204 21.73 -13.19 -25.26
CA ARG A 204 20.55 -12.82 -24.45
C ARG A 204 20.95 -12.24 -23.09
N LYS A 205 21.98 -12.79 -22.43
CA LYS A 205 22.52 -12.25 -21.16
C LYS A 205 23.10 -10.84 -21.33
N ILE A 206 23.80 -10.56 -22.44
CA ILE A 206 24.34 -9.23 -22.77
C ILE A 206 23.24 -8.19 -23.02
N LEU A 207 22.18 -8.57 -23.72
CA LEU A 207 21.09 -7.66 -24.06
C LEU A 207 20.15 -7.35 -22.89
N GLY A 208 20.35 -7.99 -21.73
CA GLY A 208 19.35 -8.00 -20.65
C GLY A 208 18.08 -8.79 -21.00
N ILE A 209 18.06 -9.48 -22.15
CA ILE A 209 16.93 -10.26 -22.70
C ILE A 209 17.11 -11.76 -22.43
N SER A 210 17.94 -12.14 -21.46
CA SER A 210 17.92 -13.51 -20.97
C SER A 210 16.50 -13.80 -20.51
N ASP A 211 15.95 -14.90 -21.02
CA ASP A 211 14.60 -15.41 -20.84
C ASP A 211 13.96 -14.91 -19.55
N PHE A 212 12.76 -14.33 -19.67
CA PHE A 212 11.94 -14.14 -18.50
C PHE A 212 11.66 -15.52 -17.88
N VAL A 213 12.32 -15.72 -16.75
CA VAL A 213 12.32 -16.89 -15.87
C VAL A 213 12.89 -18.18 -16.47
N SER A 214 14.21 -18.25 -16.69
CA SER A 214 14.90 -19.55 -16.72
C SER A 214 14.94 -20.22 -15.33
N ASN A 215 14.66 -19.47 -14.25
CA ASN A 215 14.83 -19.91 -12.87
C ASN A 215 13.53 -20.43 -12.23
N ALA A 216 13.47 -21.72 -11.90
CA ALA A 216 12.35 -22.36 -11.22
C ALA A 216 11.94 -21.66 -9.90
N ASP A 217 12.86 -20.95 -9.24
CA ASP A 217 12.58 -20.16 -8.05
C ASP A 217 11.63 -18.99 -8.34
N ALA A 218 11.87 -18.24 -9.41
CA ALA A 218 11.03 -17.08 -9.73
C ALA A 218 9.63 -17.51 -10.21
N ILE A 219 9.49 -18.62 -10.94
CA ILE A 219 8.16 -19.18 -11.28
C ILE A 219 7.41 -19.53 -10.00
N ARG A 220 8.05 -20.27 -9.08
CA ARG A 220 7.43 -20.67 -7.81
C ARG A 220 6.95 -19.46 -7.02
N VAL A 221 7.74 -18.39 -6.97
CA VAL A 221 7.33 -17.15 -6.27
C VAL A 221 6.12 -16.53 -6.96
N LEU A 222 6.12 -16.40 -8.29
CA LEU A 222 4.97 -15.85 -9.04
C LEU A 222 3.71 -16.68 -8.89
N GLU A 223 3.82 -18.01 -8.90
CA GLU A 223 2.71 -18.93 -8.65
C GLU A 223 2.13 -18.79 -7.23
N ARG A 224 2.98 -18.51 -6.23
CA ARG A 224 2.52 -18.26 -4.85
C ARG A 224 1.96 -16.86 -4.66
N LEU A 225 2.47 -15.87 -5.40
CA LEU A 225 1.97 -14.50 -5.38
C LEU A 225 0.58 -14.39 -6.03
N GLU A 226 0.37 -15.11 -7.14
CA GLU A 226 -0.84 -15.03 -7.98
C GLU A 226 -1.19 -13.58 -8.36
N PRO A 227 -0.31 -12.87 -9.10
CA PRO A 227 -0.46 -11.43 -9.36
C PRO A 227 -1.74 -11.05 -10.12
N TYR A 228 -2.41 -12.03 -10.74
CA TYR A 228 -3.64 -11.88 -11.52
C TYR A 228 -4.82 -12.65 -10.92
N SER A 229 -4.82 -12.86 -9.60
CA SER A 229 -5.84 -13.63 -8.87
C SER A 229 -7.28 -13.13 -9.10
N TYR A 230 -7.49 -11.83 -9.36
CA TYR A 230 -8.79 -11.26 -9.74
C TYR A 230 -9.45 -11.94 -10.95
N PHE A 231 -8.64 -12.48 -11.85
CA PHE A 231 -9.11 -13.13 -13.07
C PHE A 231 -9.13 -14.66 -12.94
N GLY A 232 -8.86 -15.18 -11.73
CA GLY A 232 -8.76 -16.62 -11.48
C GLY A 232 -7.55 -17.25 -12.16
N PHE A 233 -6.47 -16.48 -12.36
CA PHE A 233 -5.32 -16.88 -13.18
C PHE A 233 -4.75 -18.23 -12.75
N ASN A 234 -4.97 -19.26 -13.57
CA ASN A 234 -4.71 -20.65 -13.22
C ASN A 234 -3.68 -21.27 -14.15
N LEU A 235 -2.58 -21.75 -13.57
CA LEU A 235 -1.49 -22.41 -14.29
C LEU A 235 -1.32 -23.90 -13.91
N ARG A 236 -2.36 -24.52 -13.32
CA ARG A 236 -2.34 -25.96 -13.02
C ARG A 236 -2.29 -26.77 -14.32
N GLY A 237 -1.44 -27.79 -14.36
CA GLY A 237 -1.25 -28.63 -15.55
C GLY A 237 -0.42 -28.02 -16.67
N VAL A 238 -0.10 -26.72 -16.60
CA VAL A 238 0.75 -26.03 -17.57
C VAL A 238 2.21 -26.46 -17.39
N SER A 239 2.90 -26.77 -18.49
CA SER A 239 4.31 -27.18 -18.44
C SER A 239 5.21 -26.05 -17.93
N LEU A 240 6.35 -26.38 -17.32
CA LEU A 240 7.29 -25.34 -16.86
C LEU A 240 7.75 -24.44 -18.02
N ARG A 241 7.98 -25.01 -19.22
CA ARG A 241 8.36 -24.25 -20.41
C ARG A 241 7.29 -23.23 -20.80
N GLU A 242 6.03 -23.62 -20.76
CA GLU A 242 4.91 -22.75 -21.12
C GLU A 242 4.66 -21.68 -20.05
N LYS A 243 4.75 -22.02 -18.75
CA LYS A 243 4.66 -21.03 -17.65
C LYS A 243 5.63 -19.85 -17.80
N LYS A 244 6.84 -20.12 -18.30
CA LYS A 244 7.85 -19.07 -18.57
C LYS A 244 7.33 -18.04 -19.57
N ILE A 245 6.81 -18.53 -20.70
CA ILE A 245 6.24 -17.70 -21.78
C ILE A 245 5.06 -16.91 -21.23
N LEU A 246 4.14 -17.59 -20.54
CA LEU A 246 2.93 -16.95 -20.02
C LEU A 246 3.25 -15.83 -19.02
N PHE A 247 4.14 -16.05 -18.05
CA PHE A 247 4.51 -14.98 -17.14
C PHE A 247 5.35 -13.88 -17.81
N SER A 248 6.16 -14.19 -18.83
CA SER A 248 6.88 -13.17 -19.61
C SER A 248 5.91 -12.18 -20.22
N ASP A 249 4.89 -12.70 -20.88
CA ASP A 249 3.84 -11.90 -21.50
C ASP A 249 2.95 -11.21 -20.48
N ALA A 250 2.71 -11.85 -19.33
CA ALA A 250 1.91 -11.29 -18.26
C ALA A 250 2.61 -10.17 -17.49
N ILE A 251 3.94 -10.03 -17.50
CA ILE A 251 4.62 -8.97 -16.74
C ILE A 251 4.90 -7.75 -17.64
N PRO A 252 4.60 -6.53 -17.18
CA PRO A 252 4.92 -5.31 -17.92
C PRO A 252 6.39 -5.24 -18.34
N PRO A 253 6.72 -4.92 -19.60
CA PRO A 253 8.08 -5.04 -20.14
C PRO A 253 9.18 -4.40 -19.29
N HIS A 254 8.99 -3.14 -18.90
CA HIS A 254 9.92 -2.39 -18.03
C HIS A 254 10.21 -3.00 -16.64
N LEU A 255 9.41 -3.95 -16.15
CA LEU A 255 9.62 -4.63 -14.86
C LEU A 255 10.26 -5.99 -15.01
N ARG A 256 10.26 -6.57 -16.22
CA ARG A 256 10.60 -7.99 -16.44
C ARG A 256 11.98 -8.35 -15.88
N TYR A 257 13.00 -7.55 -16.20
CA TYR A 257 14.38 -7.87 -15.81
C TYR A 257 14.61 -7.76 -14.30
N SER A 258 14.32 -6.60 -13.72
CA SER A 258 14.54 -6.33 -12.29
C SER A 258 13.71 -7.26 -11.41
N LEU A 259 12.44 -7.47 -11.77
CA LEU A 259 11.57 -8.39 -11.06
C LEU A 259 12.08 -9.83 -11.16
N ARG A 260 12.54 -10.29 -12.32
CA ARG A 260 13.05 -11.67 -12.49
C ARG A 260 14.23 -11.97 -11.56
N VAL A 261 15.24 -11.09 -11.53
CA VAL A 261 16.43 -11.31 -10.70
C VAL A 261 16.05 -11.35 -9.22
N ASN A 262 15.26 -10.38 -8.79
CA ASN A 262 14.87 -10.26 -7.39
C ASN A 262 13.92 -11.39 -6.94
N LEU A 263 13.01 -11.84 -7.81
CA LEU A 263 12.21 -13.03 -7.55
C LEU A 263 13.06 -14.29 -7.40
N ALA A 264 14.12 -14.44 -8.19
CA ALA A 264 15.01 -15.59 -8.09
C ALA A 264 15.80 -15.58 -6.76
N ILE A 265 16.34 -14.43 -6.37
CA ILE A 265 17.01 -14.26 -5.07
C ILE A 265 16.01 -14.53 -3.94
N HIS A 266 14.83 -13.91 -4.01
CA HIS A 266 13.76 -14.10 -3.02
C HIS A 266 13.33 -15.57 -2.89
N GLY A 267 13.21 -16.29 -4.01
CA GLY A 267 12.85 -17.69 -4.03
C GLY A 267 13.90 -18.58 -3.35
N ARG A 268 15.20 -18.31 -3.52
CA ARG A 268 16.29 -19.05 -2.86
C ARG A 268 16.35 -18.81 -1.36
N GLU A 269 16.16 -17.56 -0.93
CA GLU A 269 16.45 -17.15 0.44
C GLU A 269 15.23 -17.22 1.37
N ILE A 270 14.06 -16.84 0.86
CA ILE A 270 12.84 -16.61 1.64
C ILE A 270 11.73 -17.58 1.22
N CYS A 271 11.33 -17.55 -0.05
CA CYS A 271 10.20 -18.32 -0.57
C CYS A 271 10.64 -19.74 -1.01
N LYS A 272 11.22 -20.47 -0.06
CA LYS A 272 11.75 -21.82 -0.26
C LYS A 272 10.66 -22.83 -0.60
N VAL A 273 11.04 -23.92 -1.28
CA VAL A 273 10.12 -25.01 -1.65
C VAL A 273 9.43 -25.57 -0.40
N SER A 274 10.22 -25.99 0.59
CA SER A 274 9.77 -26.40 1.90
C SER A 274 10.04 -25.30 2.93
N LYS A 275 9.10 -25.09 3.86
CA LYS A 275 9.21 -24.13 4.98
C LYS A 275 9.62 -22.71 4.53
N PRO A 276 8.80 -22.03 3.70
CA PRO A 276 9.06 -20.64 3.35
C PRO A 276 9.06 -19.73 4.59
N LYS A 277 9.94 -18.73 4.62
CA LYS A 277 10.08 -17.74 5.71
C LYS A 277 9.06 -16.61 5.56
N CYS A 278 7.76 -16.94 5.57
CA CYS A 278 6.70 -15.98 5.30
C CYS A 278 6.58 -14.85 6.35
N ASP A 279 7.04 -15.11 7.58
CA ASP A 279 7.20 -14.15 8.68
C ASP A 279 8.29 -13.10 8.42
N ARG A 280 9.20 -13.34 7.48
CA ARG A 280 10.23 -12.36 7.08
C ARG A 280 10.11 -11.95 5.62
N CYS A 281 9.02 -12.33 4.98
CA CYS A 281 8.82 -12.05 3.58
C CYS A 281 8.33 -10.60 3.41
N PRO A 282 9.05 -9.76 2.65
CA PRO A 282 8.67 -8.35 2.45
C PRO A 282 7.43 -8.13 1.60
N VAL A 283 7.00 -9.17 0.88
CA VAL A 283 5.86 -9.12 -0.05
C VAL A 283 4.72 -10.05 0.37
N ASN A 284 4.71 -10.51 1.62
CA ASN A 284 3.69 -11.44 2.13
C ASN A 284 2.27 -10.87 2.09
N ASN A 285 2.08 -9.56 2.27
CA ASN A 285 0.78 -8.88 2.17
C ASN A 285 0.14 -9.03 0.78
N PHE A 286 0.95 -9.29 -0.26
CA PHE A 286 0.52 -9.49 -1.65
C PHE A 286 0.49 -10.97 -2.05
N CYS A 287 0.81 -11.90 -1.14
CA CYS A 287 1.03 -13.30 -1.47
C CYS A 287 -0.22 -14.15 -1.20
N ALA A 288 -0.84 -14.68 -2.26
CA ALA A 288 -1.98 -15.57 -2.17
C ALA A 288 -1.69 -16.82 -1.32
N TYR A 289 -0.53 -17.46 -1.50
CA TYR A 289 -0.11 -18.60 -0.67
C TYR A 289 -0.08 -18.27 0.82
N PHE A 290 0.49 -17.11 1.19
CA PHE A 290 0.56 -16.70 2.59
C PHE A 290 -0.83 -16.46 3.17
N ARG A 291 -1.73 -15.83 2.40
CA ARG A 291 -3.14 -15.66 2.78
C ARG A 291 -3.82 -17.01 2.99
N THR A 292 -3.69 -17.97 2.07
CA THR A 292 -4.32 -19.29 2.22
C THR A 292 -3.85 -20.00 3.48
N VAL A 293 -2.54 -20.01 3.74
CA VAL A 293 -1.97 -20.66 4.94
C VAL A 293 -2.44 -19.95 6.21
N THR A 294 -2.36 -18.61 6.25
CA THR A 294 -2.73 -17.81 7.41
C THR A 294 -4.23 -17.90 7.70
N SER A 295 -5.06 -17.72 6.68
CA SER A 295 -6.52 -17.79 6.83
C SER A 295 -6.99 -19.18 7.24
N THR A 296 -6.38 -20.25 6.72
CA THR A 296 -6.74 -21.62 7.12
C THR A 296 -6.41 -21.89 8.59
N ALA A 297 -5.20 -21.51 9.04
CA ALA A 297 -4.82 -21.62 10.45
C ALA A 297 -5.71 -20.75 11.35
N PHE A 298 -6.09 -19.57 10.87
CA PHE A 298 -7.01 -18.67 11.56
C PHE A 298 -8.41 -19.28 11.68
N MET A 299 -8.98 -19.81 10.59
CA MET A 299 -10.32 -20.40 10.53
C MET A 299 -10.53 -21.56 11.51
N VAL A 300 -9.48 -22.33 11.83
CA VAL A 300 -9.59 -23.46 12.77
C VAL A 300 -9.41 -23.02 14.25
N SER A 301 -9.00 -21.78 14.51
CA SER A 301 -8.76 -21.32 15.88
C SER A 301 -10.06 -21.00 16.64
N ARG A 302 -10.09 -21.34 17.94
CA ARG A 302 -11.23 -21.08 18.86
C ARG A 302 -11.24 -19.67 19.44
N LYS A 303 -10.70 -18.69 18.70
CA LYS A 303 -10.68 -17.29 19.14
C LYS A 303 -12.09 -16.67 18.99
N PRO A 304 -12.44 -15.67 19.81
CA PRO A 304 -13.70 -14.96 19.69
C PRO A 304 -13.86 -14.34 18.31
N THR A 305 -15.05 -14.41 17.73
CA THR A 305 -15.30 -13.98 16.35
C THR A 305 -15.87 -12.57 16.27
N VAL A 306 -15.60 -11.89 15.16
CA VAL A 306 -16.16 -10.58 14.86
C VAL A 306 -16.57 -10.46 13.40
N ILE A 307 -17.68 -9.77 13.14
CA ILE A 307 -18.10 -9.32 11.82
C ILE A 307 -17.97 -7.81 11.76
N ASP A 308 -17.34 -7.29 10.71
CA ASP A 308 -17.12 -5.86 10.49
C ASP A 308 -17.92 -5.38 9.26
N LEU A 309 -19.01 -4.67 9.51
CA LEU A 309 -19.85 -4.06 8.48
C LEU A 309 -19.44 -2.60 8.27
N PHE A 310 -19.39 -2.16 7.02
CA PHE A 310 -18.81 -0.85 6.67
C PHE A 310 -17.34 -0.78 7.10
N CYS A 311 -16.58 -1.86 6.83
CA CYS A 311 -15.25 -2.06 7.39
C CYS A 311 -14.21 -1.05 6.90
N GLY A 312 -14.48 -0.33 5.80
CA GLY A 312 -13.56 0.59 5.17
C GLY A 312 -12.19 -0.07 4.94
N ALA A 313 -11.13 0.68 5.23
CA ALA A 313 -9.76 0.16 5.14
C ALA A 313 -9.41 -0.90 6.21
N GLY A 314 -10.28 -1.15 7.21
CA GLY A 314 -10.06 -2.14 8.26
C GLY A 314 -9.51 -1.60 9.58
N GLY A 315 -9.62 -0.30 9.87
CA GLY A 315 -9.11 0.26 11.13
C GLY A 315 -9.73 -0.34 12.39
N LEU A 316 -11.04 -0.60 12.37
CA LEU A 316 -11.75 -1.28 13.45
C LEU A 316 -11.32 -2.74 13.56
N SER A 317 -11.34 -3.48 12.44
CA SER A 317 -10.83 -4.85 12.35
C SER A 317 -9.38 -5.01 12.84
N ALA A 318 -8.48 -4.05 12.57
CA ALA A 318 -7.10 -4.09 13.04
C ALA A 318 -7.02 -4.07 14.58
N GLY A 319 -7.79 -3.20 15.23
CA GLY A 319 -7.86 -3.15 16.69
C GLY A 319 -8.47 -4.42 17.31
N PHE A 320 -9.49 -4.98 16.68
CA PHE A 320 -10.10 -6.26 17.09
C PHE A 320 -9.12 -7.43 16.96
N ARG A 321 -8.38 -7.50 15.85
CA ARG A 321 -7.31 -8.48 15.66
C ARG A 321 -6.23 -8.37 16.74
N GLU A 322 -5.78 -7.15 17.06
CA GLU A 322 -4.81 -6.92 18.13
C GLU A 322 -5.31 -7.36 19.51
N ALA A 323 -6.62 -7.24 19.76
CA ALA A 323 -7.27 -7.73 20.97
C ALA A 323 -7.47 -9.26 20.98
N GLY A 324 -7.20 -9.95 19.88
CA GLY A 324 -7.29 -11.41 19.77
C GLY A 324 -8.56 -11.93 19.12
N PHE A 325 -9.36 -11.08 18.48
CA PHE A 325 -10.56 -11.49 17.75
C PHE A 325 -10.24 -12.03 16.36
N ARG A 326 -11.23 -12.76 15.85
CA ARG A 326 -11.23 -13.43 14.56
C ARG A 326 -12.24 -12.78 13.64
N THR A 327 -11.78 -11.95 12.70
CA THR A 327 -12.70 -11.37 11.70
C THR A 327 -13.16 -12.45 10.73
N ILE A 328 -14.44 -12.81 10.77
CA ILE A 328 -15.03 -13.90 9.98
C ILE A 328 -15.84 -13.43 8.77
N LEU A 329 -16.15 -12.13 8.72
CA LEU A 329 -16.78 -11.45 7.59
C LEU A 329 -16.45 -9.96 7.68
N ALA A 330 -16.07 -9.36 6.55
CA ALA A 330 -15.89 -7.93 6.40
C ALA A 330 -16.61 -7.46 5.13
N VAL A 331 -17.38 -6.38 5.23
CA VAL A 331 -18.19 -5.86 4.12
C VAL A 331 -18.02 -4.35 3.99
N ASP A 332 -17.74 -3.89 2.78
CA ASP A 332 -17.77 -2.48 2.40
C ASP A 332 -18.13 -2.35 0.92
N GLN A 333 -18.63 -1.19 0.51
CA GLN A 333 -18.97 -0.94 -0.89
C GLN A 333 -17.81 -0.33 -1.69
N ASP A 334 -16.82 0.28 -1.02
CA ASP A 334 -15.70 0.96 -1.68
C ASP A 334 -14.62 -0.05 -2.08
N PRO A 335 -14.37 -0.25 -3.40
CA PRO A 335 -13.38 -1.22 -3.86
C PRO A 335 -11.97 -0.92 -3.37
N ALA A 336 -11.58 0.35 -3.26
CA ALA A 336 -10.24 0.74 -2.78
C ALA A 336 -10.03 0.38 -1.31
N SER A 337 -11.03 0.65 -0.47
CA SER A 337 -11.06 0.22 0.94
C SER A 337 -10.98 -1.30 1.08
N ILE A 338 -11.77 -2.06 0.31
CA ILE A 338 -11.73 -3.53 0.33
C ILE A 338 -10.36 -4.09 -0.06
N ARG A 339 -9.69 -3.48 -1.03
CA ARG A 339 -8.32 -3.88 -1.40
C ARG A 339 -7.33 -3.64 -0.27
N THR A 340 -7.38 -2.45 0.31
CA THR A 340 -6.59 -2.12 1.50
C THR A 340 -6.88 -3.11 2.62
N PHE A 341 -8.15 -3.44 2.86
CA PHE A 341 -8.53 -4.45 3.86
C PHE A 341 -7.86 -5.79 3.55
N ARG A 342 -8.02 -6.34 2.34
CA ARG A 342 -7.43 -7.65 1.97
C ARG A 342 -5.93 -7.68 2.22
N ILE A 343 -5.19 -6.69 1.74
CA ILE A 343 -3.72 -6.63 1.86
C ILE A 343 -3.26 -6.64 3.31
N ASN A 344 -4.01 -5.97 4.21
CA ASN A 344 -3.63 -5.85 5.61
C ASN A 344 -4.23 -6.93 6.53
N HIS A 345 -5.20 -7.69 6.04
CA HIS A 345 -5.90 -8.77 6.75
C HIS A 345 -5.78 -10.12 6.02
N PRO A 346 -4.57 -10.65 5.81
CA PRO A 346 -4.35 -11.97 5.17
C PRO A 346 -4.96 -13.14 5.96
N GLU A 347 -5.29 -12.93 7.24
CA GLU A 347 -6.00 -13.89 8.06
C GLU A 347 -7.49 -14.05 7.70
N VAL A 348 -8.08 -13.07 7.00
CA VAL A 348 -9.47 -13.14 6.55
C VAL A 348 -9.50 -13.74 5.14
N PRO A 349 -10.20 -14.86 4.92
CA PRO A 349 -10.34 -15.47 3.59
C PRO A 349 -10.95 -14.48 2.58
N ASP A 350 -10.51 -14.51 1.31
CA ASP A 350 -10.99 -13.58 0.29
C ASP A 350 -12.50 -13.67 0.04
N ASN A 351 -13.07 -14.87 0.13
CA ASN A 351 -14.52 -15.11 0.03
C ASN A 351 -15.31 -14.62 1.26
N ARG A 352 -14.63 -14.09 2.29
CA ARG A 352 -15.21 -13.46 3.48
C ARG A 352 -14.94 -11.95 3.54
N VAL A 353 -14.29 -11.39 2.51
CA VAL A 353 -14.13 -9.94 2.34
C VAL A 353 -14.97 -9.52 1.13
N ILE A 354 -16.12 -8.93 1.37
CA ILE A 354 -17.14 -8.70 0.34
C ILE A 354 -17.18 -7.22 -0.06
N CYS A 355 -16.99 -6.96 -1.35
CA CYS A 355 -17.19 -5.64 -1.93
C CYS A 355 -18.63 -5.53 -2.44
N ALA A 356 -19.53 -5.01 -1.61
CA ALA A 356 -20.94 -4.89 -1.96
C ALA A 356 -21.64 -3.80 -1.16
N ASP A 357 -22.73 -3.28 -1.70
CA ASP A 357 -23.71 -2.57 -0.90
C ASP A 357 -24.37 -3.55 0.08
N LEU A 358 -24.40 -3.20 1.36
CA LEU A 358 -25.00 -4.04 2.39
C LEU A 358 -26.49 -4.34 2.11
N ARG A 359 -27.19 -3.44 1.40
CA ARG A 359 -28.59 -3.64 0.98
C ARG A 359 -28.76 -4.79 -0.01
N ASP A 360 -27.75 -5.07 -0.82
CA ASP A 360 -27.76 -6.13 -1.82
C ASP A 360 -27.52 -7.51 -1.22
N LEU A 361 -26.79 -7.58 -0.09
CA LEU A 361 -26.58 -8.81 0.67
C LEU A 361 -27.88 -9.40 1.25
N ARG A 362 -28.95 -8.61 1.31
CA ARG A 362 -30.29 -9.10 1.66
C ARG A 362 -31.09 -9.63 0.47
N LYS A 363 -30.83 -9.11 -0.74
CA LYS A 363 -31.69 -9.30 -1.93
C LYS A 363 -31.23 -10.42 -2.86
N SER A 364 -29.96 -10.79 -2.82
CA SER A 364 -29.28 -11.54 -3.89
C SER A 364 -29.16 -13.05 -3.62
N GLU A 365 -28.90 -13.82 -4.70
CA GLU A 365 -28.58 -15.26 -4.75
C GLU A 365 -27.34 -15.68 -3.95
N PHE A 366 -26.68 -14.77 -3.23
CA PHE A 366 -25.79 -15.15 -2.14
C PHE A 366 -26.67 -15.91 -1.15
N ALA A 367 -26.61 -17.24 -1.15
CA ALA A 367 -27.19 -18.06 -0.10
C ALA A 367 -26.95 -17.32 1.22
N GLY A 368 -28.00 -16.84 1.90
CA GLY A 368 -27.91 -15.64 2.77
C GLY A 368 -26.75 -15.70 3.75
N VAL A 369 -26.27 -14.55 4.27
CA VAL A 369 -25.03 -14.42 5.08
C VAL A 369 -24.72 -15.61 6.04
N LYS A 370 -25.74 -16.24 6.61
CA LYS A 370 -25.66 -17.53 7.34
C LYS A 370 -24.92 -18.67 6.61
N SER A 371 -25.11 -18.84 5.30
CA SER A 371 -24.42 -19.83 4.46
C SER A 371 -22.93 -19.49 4.33
N LEU A 372 -22.61 -18.20 4.14
CA LEU A 372 -21.22 -17.74 4.08
C LEU A 372 -20.53 -18.10 5.38
N LEU A 373 -21.19 -17.86 6.52
CA LEU A 373 -20.66 -18.11 7.85
C LEU A 373 -20.51 -19.60 8.21
N ALA A 374 -21.05 -20.55 7.44
CA ALA A 374 -20.85 -21.99 7.61
C ALA A 374 -21.01 -22.51 9.07
N SER A 375 -22.02 -21.98 9.78
CA SER A 375 -22.33 -22.28 11.19
C SER A 375 -21.40 -21.69 12.26
N GLU A 376 -20.51 -20.75 11.90
CA GLU A 376 -19.73 -19.97 12.89
C GLU A 376 -20.67 -19.18 13.82
N THR A 377 -20.43 -19.24 15.13
CA THR A 377 -21.09 -18.36 16.10
C THR A 377 -20.51 -16.96 15.97
N VAL A 378 -21.36 -15.95 15.90
CA VAL A 378 -20.94 -14.54 15.89
C VAL A 378 -20.87 -14.04 17.33
N ASP A 379 -19.68 -13.80 17.86
CA ASP A 379 -19.56 -13.21 19.21
C ASP A 379 -19.81 -11.71 19.17
N VAL A 380 -19.26 -11.01 18.17
CA VAL A 380 -19.37 -9.56 18.05
C VAL A 380 -19.75 -9.15 16.64
N LEU A 381 -20.70 -8.22 16.53
CA LEU A 381 -21.00 -7.50 15.29
C LEU A 381 -20.59 -6.04 15.46
N VAL A 382 -19.77 -5.52 14.56
CA VAL A 382 -19.36 -4.12 14.58
C VAL A 382 -19.71 -3.43 13.26
N GLY A 383 -19.93 -2.12 13.31
CA GLY A 383 -19.98 -1.31 12.09
C GLY A 383 -20.14 0.18 12.31
N GLY A 384 -19.67 0.96 11.34
CA GLY A 384 -19.77 2.42 11.30
C GLY A 384 -20.64 2.90 10.15
N PRO A 385 -21.99 2.80 10.24
CA PRO A 385 -22.85 3.21 9.15
C PRO A 385 -22.65 4.69 8.81
N PRO A 386 -22.55 5.06 7.53
CA PRO A 386 -22.21 6.43 7.13
C PRO A 386 -23.30 7.41 7.57
N CYS A 387 -22.86 8.52 8.15
CA CYS A 387 -23.72 9.51 8.82
C CYS A 387 -23.50 10.91 8.22
N GLN A 388 -23.27 11.00 6.90
CA GLN A 388 -22.78 12.22 6.25
C GLN A 388 -23.74 13.42 6.38
N GLY A 389 -25.05 13.17 6.49
CA GLY A 389 -26.06 14.20 6.76
C GLY A 389 -25.94 14.88 8.14
N PHE A 390 -25.18 14.30 9.07
CA PHE A 390 -25.10 14.73 10.47
C PHE A 390 -23.74 15.37 10.85
N SER A 391 -22.85 15.59 9.87
CA SER A 391 -21.53 16.18 10.12
C SER A 391 -21.54 17.72 10.07
N ARG A 392 -20.80 18.38 10.97
CA ARG A 392 -20.62 19.85 10.99
C ARG A 392 -20.08 20.39 9.65
N ALA A 393 -19.22 19.63 8.97
CA ALA A 393 -18.65 20.01 7.67
C ALA A 393 -19.72 20.05 6.56
N GLY A 394 -20.66 19.10 6.55
CA GLY A 394 -21.79 19.11 5.62
C GLY A 394 -22.72 20.31 5.85
N TRP A 395 -22.99 20.64 7.12
CA TRP A 395 -23.80 21.80 7.51
C TRP A 395 -23.19 23.14 7.07
N ARG A 396 -21.89 23.36 7.31
CA ARG A 396 -21.19 24.62 6.94
C ARG A 396 -21.24 24.92 5.43
N SER A 397 -21.25 23.89 4.58
CA SER A 397 -21.31 24.07 3.13
C SER A 397 -22.68 24.49 2.59
N ARG A 398 -23.76 24.48 3.40
CA ARG A 398 -25.16 24.55 2.93
C ARG A 398 -25.95 25.79 3.38
N GLY A 399 -25.29 26.85 3.84
CA GLY A 399 -25.91 28.15 4.13
C GLY A 399 -26.90 28.14 5.30
N THR A 400 -27.13 29.31 5.89
CA THR A 400 -27.95 29.52 7.11
C THR A 400 -29.48 29.50 6.87
N GLY A 401 -29.95 28.94 5.75
CA GLY A 401 -31.34 29.11 5.28
C GLY A 401 -32.15 27.83 5.05
N HIS A 402 -31.55 26.65 5.05
CA HIS A 402 -32.28 25.40 4.79
C HIS A 402 -32.39 24.57 6.08
N ARG A 403 -33.62 24.43 6.60
CA ARG A 403 -33.98 23.37 7.55
C ARG A 403 -33.79 22.04 6.84
N TYR A 404 -32.62 21.44 6.99
CA TYR A 404 -32.36 20.10 6.47
C TYR A 404 -33.05 19.10 7.40
N GLU A 405 -34.06 18.41 6.89
CA GLU A 405 -34.65 17.25 7.57
C GLU A 405 -33.69 16.06 7.37
N GLY A 406 -33.23 15.45 8.47
CA GLY A 406 -32.28 14.33 8.44
C GLY A 406 -32.79 13.08 7.70
N THR A 407 -34.03 13.11 7.18
CA THR A 407 -34.72 12.07 6.43
C THR A 407 -34.38 12.05 4.93
N ASP A 408 -33.80 13.11 4.37
CA ASP A 408 -33.59 13.24 2.91
C ASP A 408 -32.35 12.50 2.36
N ASP A 409 -31.46 11.97 3.20
CA ASP A 409 -30.30 11.19 2.76
C ASP A 409 -30.50 9.70 3.05
N ASP A 410 -30.72 8.92 1.99
CA ASP A 410 -30.88 7.45 2.04
C ASP A 410 -29.81 6.74 2.87
N ARG A 411 -28.60 7.30 2.96
CA ARG A 411 -27.49 6.73 3.75
C ARG A 411 -27.77 6.72 5.24
N ASN A 412 -28.62 7.63 5.72
CA ASN A 412 -29.06 7.68 7.11
C ASN A 412 -29.95 6.48 7.46
N HIS A 413 -30.40 5.67 6.51
CA HIS A 413 -31.17 4.44 6.78
C HIS A 413 -30.27 3.20 6.88
N LEU A 414 -28.98 3.29 6.56
CA LEU A 414 -28.07 2.13 6.54
C LEU A 414 -27.83 1.48 7.92
N TYR A 415 -28.11 2.17 9.02
CA TYR A 415 -28.09 1.52 10.35
C TYR A 415 -29.18 0.46 10.48
N GLN A 416 -30.31 0.60 9.78
CA GLN A 416 -31.40 -0.37 9.79
C GLN A 416 -30.93 -1.69 9.18
N GLU A 417 -30.04 -1.64 8.20
CA GLU A 417 -29.41 -2.82 7.61
C GLU A 417 -28.58 -3.57 8.67
N LEU A 418 -27.76 -2.87 9.44
CA LEU A 418 -27.00 -3.43 10.55
C LEU A 418 -27.91 -4.05 11.61
N VAL A 419 -28.94 -3.31 12.04
CA VAL A 419 -29.91 -3.79 13.04
C VAL A 419 -30.66 -5.02 12.53
N SER A 420 -31.06 -5.05 11.26
CA SER A 420 -31.81 -6.17 10.70
C SER A 420 -31.03 -7.49 10.76
N LEU A 421 -29.70 -7.42 10.69
CA LEU A 421 -28.82 -8.58 10.82
C LEU A 421 -28.77 -9.13 12.25
N LEU A 422 -29.15 -8.35 13.26
CA LEU A 422 -29.26 -8.84 14.64
C LEU A 422 -30.29 -9.97 14.78
N ARG A 423 -31.37 -9.94 13.97
CA ARG A 423 -32.37 -11.01 13.92
C ARG A 423 -31.78 -12.33 13.42
N ILE A 424 -30.85 -12.26 12.48
CA ILE A 424 -30.29 -13.43 11.79
C ILE A 424 -29.08 -13.99 12.54
N MET A 425 -28.20 -13.10 13.01
CA MET A 425 -26.90 -13.47 13.56
C MET A 425 -26.91 -13.61 15.09
N GLN A 426 -27.81 -12.89 15.77
CA GLN A 426 -27.89 -12.81 17.24
C GLN A 426 -26.52 -12.72 17.95
N PRO A 427 -25.65 -11.76 17.56
CA PRO A 427 -24.34 -11.60 18.19
C PRO A 427 -24.44 -11.37 19.70
N LYS A 428 -23.41 -11.76 20.46
CA LYS A 428 -23.41 -11.52 21.92
C LYS A 428 -23.27 -10.04 22.26
N VAL A 429 -22.52 -9.33 21.43
CA VAL A 429 -22.30 -7.89 21.52
C VAL A 429 -22.44 -7.26 20.14
N VAL A 430 -23.15 -6.13 20.06
CA VAL A 430 -23.19 -5.26 18.89
C VAL A 430 -22.55 -3.92 19.23
N LEU A 431 -21.66 -3.43 18.36
CA LEU A 431 -21.03 -2.12 18.49
C LEU A 431 -21.31 -1.30 17.22
N MET A 432 -21.91 -0.13 17.39
CA MET A 432 -22.12 0.82 16.31
C MET A 432 -21.34 2.10 16.60
N GLU A 433 -20.32 2.40 15.78
CA GLU A 433 -19.52 3.62 15.90
C GLU A 433 -20.12 4.75 15.07
N ASN A 434 -20.02 5.98 15.57
CA ASN A 434 -20.34 7.16 14.79
C ASN A 434 -19.70 8.47 15.30
N VAL A 435 -19.95 9.55 14.55
CA VAL A 435 -19.57 10.92 14.87
C VAL A 435 -20.36 11.49 16.07
N PRO A 436 -19.79 12.46 16.83
CA PRO A 436 -20.45 13.04 17.99
C PRO A 436 -21.82 13.67 17.74
N GLY A 437 -22.00 14.30 16.58
CA GLY A 437 -23.22 15.03 16.19
C GLY A 437 -24.47 14.15 16.04
N ILE A 438 -24.33 12.82 16.04
CA ILE A 438 -25.45 11.87 15.96
C ILE A 438 -26.44 11.99 17.13
N GLY A 439 -25.99 12.53 18.28
CA GLY A 439 -26.85 12.79 19.43
C GLY A 439 -27.48 14.18 19.47
N GLU A 440 -27.02 15.09 18.61
CA GLU A 440 -27.47 16.49 18.57
C GLU A 440 -28.60 16.68 17.56
N VAL A 441 -28.55 15.97 16.43
CA VAL A 441 -29.58 16.09 15.40
C VAL A 441 -30.85 15.38 15.81
N ARG A 442 -31.98 16.10 15.71
CA ARG A 442 -33.32 15.63 16.06
C ARG A 442 -34.17 15.48 14.80
N PHE A 443 -35.02 14.46 14.77
CA PHE A 443 -36.08 14.30 13.78
C PHE A 443 -37.29 15.17 14.14
N GLY A 444 -38.28 15.24 13.26
CA GLY A 444 -39.48 16.06 13.44
C GLY A 444 -40.29 15.76 14.72
N ASP A 445 -40.14 14.56 15.29
CA ASP A 445 -40.74 14.13 16.55
C ASP A 445 -39.85 14.38 17.80
N GLY A 446 -38.70 15.04 17.62
CA GLY A 446 -37.74 15.32 18.69
C GLY A 446 -36.81 14.16 19.07
N THR A 447 -36.96 12.97 18.47
CA THR A 447 -36.04 11.84 18.71
C THR A 447 -34.69 12.09 18.04
N SER A 448 -33.62 11.60 18.66
CA SER A 448 -32.28 11.64 18.07
C SER A 448 -31.96 10.32 17.36
N PHE A 449 -31.05 10.34 16.39
CA PHE A 449 -30.64 9.11 15.70
C PHE A 449 -30.03 8.08 16.65
N GLN A 450 -29.25 8.51 17.63
CA GLN A 450 -28.71 7.61 18.66
C GLN A 450 -29.83 6.91 19.44
N ASP A 451 -30.95 7.59 19.72
CA ASP A 451 -32.07 7.01 20.45
C ASP A 451 -32.82 6.00 19.58
N LEU A 452 -33.00 6.28 18.29
CA LEU A 452 -33.60 5.34 17.34
C LEU A 452 -32.75 4.07 17.20
N ALA A 453 -31.44 4.19 16.97
CA ALA A 453 -30.56 3.04 16.86
C ALA A 453 -30.50 2.24 18.17
N ARG A 454 -30.49 2.93 19.32
CA ARG A 454 -30.53 2.29 20.64
C ARG A 454 -31.84 1.52 20.87
N LYS A 455 -32.98 2.13 20.56
CA LYS A 455 -34.30 1.49 20.66
C LYS A 455 -34.40 0.28 19.74
N ALA A 456 -33.94 0.41 18.51
CA ALA A 456 -33.92 -0.67 17.53
C ALA A 456 -33.13 -1.89 18.04
N MET A 457 -31.99 -1.71 18.71
CA MET A 457 -31.26 -2.81 19.36
C MET A 457 -32.03 -3.41 20.56
N GLN A 458 -32.68 -2.56 21.36
CA GLN A 458 -33.48 -2.99 22.51
C GLN A 458 -34.70 -3.82 22.11
N ASP A 459 -35.33 -3.48 20.98
CA ASP A 459 -36.45 -4.24 20.41
C ASP A 459 -36.04 -5.67 20.02
N PHE A 460 -34.75 -5.91 19.75
CA PHE A 460 -34.16 -7.24 19.56
C PHE A 460 -33.62 -7.89 20.84
N GLY A 461 -33.92 -7.33 22.02
CA GLY A 461 -33.58 -7.90 23.33
C GLY A 461 -32.20 -7.50 23.87
N TYR A 462 -31.49 -6.57 23.23
CA TYR A 462 -30.18 -6.13 23.71
C TYR A 462 -30.31 -5.07 24.82
N LYS A 463 -29.50 -5.20 25.87
CA LYS A 463 -29.27 -4.09 26.81
C LYS A 463 -28.16 -3.20 26.28
N THR A 464 -28.41 -1.89 26.29
CA THR A 464 -27.59 -0.93 25.55
C THR A 464 -26.98 0.14 26.44
N ALA A 465 -25.81 0.63 26.03
CA ALA A 465 -25.12 1.79 26.60
C ALA A 465 -24.57 2.69 25.49
N ILE A 466 -24.23 3.93 25.83
CA ILE A 466 -23.59 4.88 24.93
C ILE A 466 -22.26 5.31 25.54
N TRP A 467 -21.18 5.20 24.75
CA TRP A 467 -19.87 5.71 25.14
C TRP A 467 -19.51 6.94 24.32
N THR A 468 -19.00 7.97 24.99
CA THR A 468 -18.30 9.09 24.34
C THR A 468 -16.82 8.90 24.58
N LEU A 469 -16.06 8.67 23.52
CA LEU A 469 -14.66 8.29 23.61
C LEU A 469 -13.81 9.28 22.82
N ASN A 470 -12.79 9.86 23.46
CA ASN A 470 -11.73 10.58 22.76
C ASN A 470 -10.56 9.63 22.49
N SER A 471 -10.12 9.53 21.23
CA SER A 471 -8.99 8.68 20.84
C SER A 471 -7.70 8.97 21.58
N ALA A 472 -7.47 10.23 21.99
CA ALA A 472 -6.28 10.64 22.74
C ALA A 472 -6.13 9.87 24.07
N TRP A 473 -7.24 9.44 24.67
CA TRP A 473 -7.24 8.66 25.91
C TRP A 473 -6.69 7.23 25.75
N TYR A 474 -6.47 6.78 24.51
CA TYR A 474 -6.08 5.41 24.17
C TYR A 474 -4.74 5.34 23.40
N GLY A 475 -3.91 6.38 23.52
CA GLY A 475 -2.58 6.43 22.91
C GLY A 475 -2.56 6.82 21.44
N VAL A 476 -3.71 7.27 20.89
CA VAL A 476 -3.78 7.83 19.54
C VAL A 476 -3.28 9.28 19.61
N PRO A 477 -2.33 9.71 18.76
CA PRO A 477 -1.79 11.08 18.73
C PRO A 477 -2.76 12.09 18.08
N GLN A 478 -4.03 12.01 18.46
CA GLN A 478 -5.13 12.74 17.85
C GLN A 478 -6.26 12.98 18.84
N ASN A 479 -6.81 14.19 18.83
CA ASN A 479 -8.08 14.53 19.45
C ASN A 479 -9.23 14.22 18.48
N ARG A 480 -9.83 13.04 18.62
CA ARG A 480 -10.99 12.58 17.84
C ARG A 480 -12.01 11.95 18.77
N ILE A 481 -13.15 12.64 18.90
CA ILE A 481 -14.28 12.17 19.71
C ILE A 481 -15.18 11.30 18.83
N ARG A 482 -15.64 10.18 19.38
CA ARG A 482 -16.57 9.23 18.77
C ARG A 482 -17.69 8.91 19.75
N ARG A 483 -18.90 8.71 19.21
CA ARG A 483 -20.03 8.13 19.95
C ARG A 483 -20.13 6.67 19.57
N VAL A 484 -20.23 5.80 20.55
CA VAL A 484 -20.36 4.36 20.35
C VAL A 484 -21.63 3.89 21.03
N ILE A 485 -22.54 3.34 20.24
CA ILE A 485 -23.75 2.68 20.76
C ILE A 485 -23.41 1.21 20.87
N ILE A 486 -23.42 0.68 22.08
CA ILE A 486 -23.12 -0.73 22.33
C ILE A 486 -24.35 -1.43 22.89
N GLY A 487 -24.59 -2.65 22.42
CA GLY A 487 -25.63 -3.54 22.92
C GLY A 487 -25.08 -4.91 23.28
N SER A 488 -25.63 -5.55 24.30
CA SER A 488 -25.37 -6.96 24.58
C SER A 488 -26.65 -7.72 24.90
N ASN A 489 -26.75 -8.95 24.40
CA ASN A 489 -27.82 -9.88 24.74
C ASN A 489 -27.49 -10.72 26.00
N LEU A 490 -26.36 -10.46 26.66
CA LEU A 490 -25.91 -11.14 27.88
C LEU A 490 -26.50 -10.52 29.16
N GLY A 491 -27.59 -9.77 29.04
CA GLY A 491 -28.30 -9.16 30.17
C GLY A 491 -27.76 -7.81 30.65
N VAL A 492 -26.51 -7.43 30.32
CA VAL A 492 -25.93 -6.11 30.62
C VAL A 492 -24.98 -5.67 29.50
N PRO A 493 -24.91 -4.37 29.15
CA PRO A 493 -23.93 -3.88 28.17
C PRO A 493 -22.50 -3.95 28.75
N PRO A 494 -21.46 -4.03 27.89
CA PRO A 494 -20.08 -3.93 28.35
C PRO A 494 -19.80 -2.58 29.01
N ASP A 495 -18.84 -2.56 29.94
CA ASP A 495 -18.36 -1.34 30.58
C ASP A 495 -17.64 -0.43 29.57
N ARG A 496 -17.58 0.89 29.83
CA ARG A 496 -16.80 1.81 29.00
C ARG A 496 -15.30 1.49 29.13
N PRO A 497 -14.51 1.48 28.04
CA PRO A 497 -13.05 1.33 28.12
C PRO A 497 -12.41 2.41 29.01
N GLU A 498 -11.59 1.98 29.96
CA GLU A 498 -10.82 2.86 30.85
C GLU A 498 -9.80 3.70 30.07
N SER A 499 -9.62 4.96 30.47
CA SER A 499 -8.63 5.86 29.85
C SER A 499 -7.21 5.46 30.26
N GLU A 500 -6.30 5.37 29.29
CA GLU A 500 -4.87 5.09 29.51
C GLU A 500 -4.04 6.39 29.58
N TYR A 501 -4.56 7.47 28.98
CA TYR A 501 -3.88 8.77 28.86
C TYR A 501 -4.81 9.93 29.19
N ARG A 502 -4.23 11.07 29.57
CA ARG A 502 -4.91 12.35 29.80
C ARG A 502 -4.47 13.43 28.82
N ILE A 503 -5.39 14.31 28.46
CA ILE A 503 -5.02 15.54 27.73
C ILE A 503 -4.57 16.54 28.80
N VAL A 504 -3.38 17.13 28.62
CA VAL A 504 -2.72 17.94 29.67
C VAL A 504 -3.53 19.18 30.08
N THR A 505 -4.49 19.61 29.25
CA THR A 505 -5.42 20.72 29.54
C THR A 505 -6.60 20.34 30.43
N ASP A 506 -6.85 19.05 30.69
CA ASP A 506 -7.92 18.60 31.58
C ASP A 506 -7.48 18.80 33.04
N SER A 507 -8.38 19.33 33.88
CA SER A 507 -8.14 19.67 35.29
C SER A 507 -7.57 18.51 36.12
N SER A 508 -6.89 18.86 37.21
CA SER A 508 -6.00 18.08 38.11
C SER A 508 -6.41 16.67 38.61
N ASP A 509 -7.58 16.14 38.25
CA ASP A 509 -8.12 14.90 38.82
C ASP A 509 -7.60 13.61 38.15
N GLN A 510 -6.65 13.71 37.21
CA GLN A 510 -6.11 12.56 36.46
C GLN A 510 -4.58 12.49 36.43
N GLU A 511 -3.86 13.06 37.40
CA GLU A 511 -2.38 13.07 37.39
C GLU A 511 -1.72 11.68 37.27
N SER A 512 -2.41 10.62 37.70
CA SER A 512 -1.93 9.23 37.58
C SER A 512 -1.91 8.69 36.14
N LEU A 513 -2.58 9.35 35.19
CA LEU A 513 -2.57 9.00 33.78
C LEU A 513 -1.42 9.69 33.04
N GLU A 514 -0.86 8.99 32.07
CA GLU A 514 0.21 9.54 31.24
C GLU A 514 -0.30 10.67 30.33
N PRO A 515 0.53 11.69 30.03
CA PRO A 515 0.20 12.70 29.03
C PRO A 515 -0.06 12.06 27.66
N ALA A 516 -1.11 12.50 26.98
CA ALA A 516 -1.48 12.06 25.64
C ALA A 516 -0.29 12.15 24.66
N ILE A 517 -0.26 11.23 23.69
CA ILE A 517 0.77 11.21 22.67
C ILE A 517 0.68 12.48 21.81
N THR A 518 1.80 13.15 21.64
CA THR A 518 1.92 14.38 20.83
C THR A 518 2.03 14.06 19.34
N LEU A 519 1.79 15.08 18.50
CA LEU A 519 1.99 14.96 17.06
C LEU A 519 3.46 14.62 16.73
N LEU A 520 4.42 15.29 17.39
CA LEU A 520 5.84 15.08 17.10
C LEU A 520 6.32 13.68 17.50
N GLU A 521 5.79 13.09 18.59
CA GLU A 521 6.03 11.67 18.91
C GLU A 521 5.59 10.70 17.81
N ALA A 522 4.63 11.11 16.96
CA ALA A 522 4.08 10.25 15.90
C ALA A 522 4.78 10.43 14.54
N ILE A 523 5.25 11.64 14.22
CA ILE A 523 5.77 11.96 12.87
C ILE A 523 7.19 12.51 12.84
N GLY A 524 7.81 12.76 14.00
CA GLY A 524 9.11 13.45 14.08
C GLY A 524 10.30 12.68 13.52
N ASP A 525 10.20 11.35 13.39
CA ASP A 525 11.20 10.48 12.75
C ASP A 525 11.03 10.40 11.23
N LEU A 526 9.93 10.90 10.66
CA LEU A 526 9.72 10.78 9.21
C LEU A 526 10.67 11.70 8.44
N PRO A 527 11.22 11.25 7.29
CA PRO A 527 12.07 12.08 6.45
C PRO A 527 11.38 13.39 6.06
N GLU A 528 12.14 14.47 5.96
CA GLU A 528 11.57 15.72 5.44
C GLU A 528 11.18 15.58 3.96
N LEU A 529 10.08 16.24 3.59
CA LEU A 529 9.56 16.23 2.22
C LEU A 529 9.23 17.64 1.77
N ALA A 530 9.48 17.91 0.49
CA ALA A 530 8.96 19.10 -0.17
C ALA A 530 7.48 18.91 -0.57
N ILE A 531 6.91 19.91 -1.24
CA ILE A 531 5.62 19.77 -1.90
C ILE A 531 5.72 18.83 -3.11
N ASN A 532 4.67 18.06 -3.36
CA ASN A 532 4.60 17.10 -4.46
C ASN A 532 5.83 16.15 -4.52
N ASP A 533 6.25 15.68 -3.36
CA ASP A 533 7.47 14.91 -3.14
C ASP A 533 7.15 13.56 -2.46
N GLY A 534 8.17 12.72 -2.32
CA GLY A 534 8.11 11.42 -1.66
C GLY A 534 7.83 10.24 -2.59
N SER A 535 7.76 9.04 -2.01
CA SER A 535 7.58 7.78 -2.73
C SER A 535 6.52 6.90 -2.08
N TRP A 536 5.88 6.04 -2.88
CA TRP A 536 4.87 5.10 -2.39
C TRP A 536 5.46 3.99 -1.53
N VAL A 537 6.70 3.60 -1.81
CA VAL A 537 7.48 2.72 -0.96
C VAL A 537 8.95 3.12 -1.07
N SER A 538 9.61 3.21 0.08
CA SER A 538 11.01 3.57 0.22
C SER A 538 11.61 2.85 1.43
N ARG A 539 12.90 3.03 1.68
CA ARG A 539 13.56 2.54 2.90
C ARG A 539 13.58 3.67 3.94
N TYR A 540 13.34 3.34 5.21
CA TYR A 540 13.62 4.26 6.31
C TYR A 540 15.10 4.67 6.28
N PRO A 541 15.44 5.97 6.42
CA PRO A 541 16.83 6.34 6.55
C PRO A 541 17.35 5.84 7.91
N THR A 542 18.55 5.28 7.90
CA THR A 542 19.18 4.62 9.05
C THR A 542 19.28 5.52 10.28
N SER A 543 19.39 6.83 10.08
CA SER A 543 19.47 7.85 11.15
C SER A 543 18.17 8.04 11.93
N PHE A 544 17.00 7.77 11.32
CA PHE A 544 15.70 8.05 11.93
C PHE A 544 15.04 6.81 12.53
N ALA A 545 15.40 5.60 12.08
CA ALA A 545 14.84 4.34 12.56
C ALA A 545 15.06 4.10 14.08
N ASN A 546 16.00 4.82 14.69
CA ASN A 546 16.37 4.69 16.11
C ASN A 546 15.95 5.90 16.97
N MET A 547 15.16 6.85 16.45
CA MET A 547 14.71 7.99 17.26
C MET A 547 13.72 7.51 18.35
N PRO A 548 14.03 7.70 19.64
CA PRO A 548 13.20 7.16 20.71
C PRO A 548 11.97 8.04 20.94
N ALA A 549 10.85 7.70 20.30
CA ALA A 549 9.54 8.21 20.65
C ALA A 549 8.70 7.13 21.34
N ARG A 550 8.08 7.48 22.48
CA ARG A 550 7.24 6.57 23.29
C ARG A 550 6.16 5.90 22.44
N PHE A 551 5.54 6.64 21.52
CA PHE A 551 4.56 6.11 20.57
C PHE A 551 5.13 5.01 19.67
N LEU A 552 6.25 5.27 19.00
CA LEU A 552 6.87 4.35 18.05
C LEU A 552 7.29 3.03 18.72
N GLN A 553 7.90 3.13 19.91
CA GLN A 553 8.38 1.97 20.66
C GLN A 553 7.25 1.18 21.31
N ARG A 554 6.33 1.85 22.01
CA ARG A 554 5.25 1.18 22.77
C ARG A 554 4.29 0.42 21.87
N TYR A 555 4.06 0.92 20.66
CA TYR A 555 3.09 0.34 19.73
C TYR A 555 3.73 -0.32 18.50
N ALA A 556 5.06 -0.46 18.48
CA ALA A 556 5.81 -1.09 17.38
C ALA A 556 5.37 -0.56 16.00
N VAL A 557 5.29 0.77 15.88
CA VAL A 557 4.71 1.44 14.70
C VAL A 557 5.57 1.20 13.46
N LEU A 558 6.90 1.16 13.63
CA LEU A 558 7.84 1.04 12.53
C LEU A 558 7.70 -0.30 11.80
N HIS A 559 7.90 -0.25 10.49
CA HIS A 559 7.88 -1.46 9.67
C HIS A 559 9.04 -2.37 10.07
N PRO A 560 8.81 -3.68 10.33
CA PRO A 560 9.84 -4.58 10.87
C PRO A 560 11.05 -4.76 9.95
N GLN A 561 10.89 -4.50 8.66
CA GLN A 561 11.95 -4.61 7.65
C GLN A 561 12.45 -3.24 7.16
N GLY A 562 12.08 -2.14 7.84
CA GLY A 562 12.55 -0.80 7.48
C GLY A 562 11.98 -0.24 6.18
N LEU A 563 10.78 -0.67 5.76
CA LEU A 563 10.06 -0.11 4.62
C LEU A 563 9.13 1.03 5.05
N LEU A 564 9.11 2.12 4.28
CA LEU A 564 8.27 3.28 4.51
C LEU A 564 7.27 3.42 3.35
N PHE A 565 5.99 3.17 3.63
CA PHE A 565 4.91 3.22 2.65
C PHE A 565 4.14 4.55 2.67
N SER A 566 3.73 5.02 1.50
CA SER A 566 2.86 6.18 1.28
C SER A 566 3.33 7.48 1.98
N HIS A 567 4.63 7.69 2.11
CA HIS A 567 5.15 8.98 2.55
C HIS A 567 5.25 9.92 1.35
N VAL A 568 4.08 10.40 0.92
CA VAL A 568 3.88 11.22 -0.27
C VAL A 568 3.09 12.48 0.08
N THR A 569 3.53 13.63 -0.44
CA THR A 569 2.86 14.91 -0.24
C THR A 569 2.04 15.29 -1.47
N ARG A 570 1.20 16.32 -1.34
CA ARG A 570 0.47 16.90 -2.47
C ARG A 570 1.19 18.14 -2.99
N PHE A 571 0.78 18.58 -4.18
CA PHE A 571 1.09 19.91 -4.66
C PHE A 571 0.26 20.96 -3.91
N GLN A 572 0.88 22.10 -3.61
CA GLN A 572 0.23 23.32 -3.14
C GLN A 572 0.65 24.49 -4.03
N ASN A 573 -0.29 25.38 -4.33
CA ASN A 573 0.00 26.55 -5.14
C ASN A 573 0.79 27.59 -4.33
N LYS A 574 1.42 28.55 -5.03
CA LYS A 574 2.25 29.59 -4.41
C LYS A 574 1.51 30.38 -3.32
N LYS A 575 0.25 30.75 -3.56
CA LYS A 575 -0.55 31.51 -2.57
C LYS A 575 -0.84 30.68 -1.31
N ASP A 576 -0.97 29.36 -1.41
CA ASP A 576 -1.13 28.51 -0.22
C ASP A 576 0.18 28.38 0.55
N LEU A 577 1.33 28.36 -0.13
CA LEU A 577 2.63 28.39 0.55
C LEU A 577 2.86 29.70 1.30
N GLU A 578 2.53 30.84 0.70
CA GLU A 578 2.58 32.15 1.38
C GLU A 578 1.68 32.18 2.62
N ARG A 579 0.51 31.53 2.55
CA ARG A 579 -0.38 31.37 3.69
C ARG A 579 0.23 30.49 4.78
N PHE A 580 0.81 29.36 4.41
CA PHE A 580 1.45 28.45 5.36
C PHE A 580 2.60 29.13 6.08
N ASP A 581 3.45 29.85 5.34
CA ASP A 581 4.62 30.57 5.86
C ASP A 581 4.24 31.69 6.83
N THR A 582 3.06 32.30 6.66
CA THR A 582 2.55 33.31 7.58
C THR A 582 2.19 32.71 8.96
N LEU A 583 1.80 31.44 9.03
CA LEU A 583 1.32 30.82 10.26
C LEU A 583 2.46 30.29 11.13
N SER A 584 2.41 30.58 12.44
CA SER A 584 3.13 29.89 13.51
C SER A 584 2.33 28.65 13.98
N PRO A 585 2.97 27.63 14.58
CA PRO A 585 2.25 26.48 15.13
C PRO A 585 1.13 26.91 16.10
N GLY A 586 -0.08 26.37 15.90
CA GLY A 586 -1.27 26.72 16.67
C GLY A 586 -2.11 27.86 16.10
N GLU A 587 -1.58 28.63 15.14
CA GLU A 587 -2.33 29.71 14.50
C GLU A 587 -3.29 29.19 13.41
N THR A 588 -4.32 29.98 13.17
CA THR A 588 -5.48 29.69 12.32
C THR A 588 -5.59 30.69 11.17
N TYR A 589 -6.57 30.47 10.30
CA TYR A 589 -6.90 31.41 9.23
C TYR A 589 -7.22 32.82 9.73
N MET A 590 -7.72 32.99 10.96
CA MET A 590 -8.00 34.32 11.52
C MET A 590 -6.71 35.11 11.78
N ASP A 591 -5.70 34.48 12.38
CA ASP A 591 -4.38 35.08 12.62
C ASP A 591 -3.66 35.41 11.30
N LEU A 592 -3.92 34.60 10.27
CA LEU A 592 -3.39 34.82 8.93
C LEU A 592 -3.98 36.06 8.28
N ILE A 593 -5.30 36.22 8.28
CA ILE A 593 -5.94 37.36 7.60
C ILE A 593 -5.74 38.67 8.36
N GLU A 594 -5.49 38.62 9.66
CA GLU A 594 -5.11 39.80 10.44
C GLU A 594 -3.76 40.35 9.98
N ARG A 595 -2.77 39.47 9.75
CA ARG A 595 -1.42 39.86 9.30
C ARG A 595 -1.31 40.05 7.80
N ARG A 596 -2.05 39.27 7.01
CA ARG A 596 -2.04 39.29 5.53
C ARG A 596 -3.47 39.31 4.98
N PRO A 597 -4.20 40.43 5.10
CA PRO A 597 -5.57 40.56 4.57
C PRO A 597 -5.67 40.30 3.07
N ASP A 598 -4.59 40.57 2.33
CA ASP A 598 -4.47 40.33 0.88
C ASP A 598 -4.53 38.83 0.51
N LEU A 599 -4.25 37.93 1.46
CA LEU A 599 -4.31 36.47 1.26
C LEU A 599 -5.69 35.87 1.58
N LYS A 600 -6.68 36.68 1.98
CA LYS A 600 -8.05 36.22 2.25
C LYS A 600 -8.67 35.55 1.01
N ASN A 601 -9.14 34.31 1.17
CA ASN A 601 -9.80 33.52 0.10
C ASN A 601 -11.06 32.77 0.55
N TYR A 602 -11.25 32.60 1.86
CA TYR A 602 -12.48 32.07 2.44
C TYR A 602 -13.24 33.12 3.24
N ARG A 603 -14.56 32.92 3.31
CA ARG A 603 -15.46 33.62 4.22
C ARG A 603 -15.14 33.26 5.67
N THR A 604 -15.05 34.27 6.53
CA THR A 604 -14.64 34.13 7.94
C THR A 604 -15.76 33.68 8.86
N ASP A 605 -17.03 33.82 8.46
CA ASP A 605 -18.19 33.40 9.24
C ASP A 605 -18.46 31.89 9.16
N ALA A 606 -17.83 31.18 8.22
CA ALA A 606 -18.03 29.74 7.99
C ALA A 606 -16.74 28.91 7.99
N PHE A 607 -15.58 29.53 7.77
CA PHE A 607 -14.29 28.86 7.58
C PHE A 607 -13.15 29.51 8.39
N ASP A 608 -13.47 30.03 9.56
CA ASP A 608 -12.51 30.55 10.55
C ASP A 608 -11.44 29.52 10.96
N ASP A 609 -11.77 28.23 10.95
CA ASP A 609 -10.90 27.12 11.35
C ASP A 609 -10.10 26.46 10.21
N LYS A 610 -10.13 27.05 9.00
CA LYS A 610 -9.22 26.68 7.90
C LYS A 610 -7.80 27.17 8.18
N TYR A 611 -6.85 26.79 7.32
CA TYR A 611 -5.44 27.19 7.40
C TYR A 611 -4.88 27.10 8.82
N TYR A 612 -4.57 25.88 9.25
CA TYR A 612 -4.12 25.62 10.60
C TYR A 612 -2.76 24.94 10.58
N ARG A 613 -1.77 25.57 11.22
CA ARG A 613 -0.46 24.96 11.44
C ARG A 613 -0.50 24.15 12.71
N LEU A 614 -0.24 22.86 12.59
CA LEU A 614 -0.41 21.91 13.68
C LEU A 614 0.59 22.20 14.81
N LEU A 615 0.13 22.02 16.05
CA LEU A 615 0.98 22.08 17.23
C LEU A 615 1.83 20.81 17.33
N PRO A 616 3.17 20.92 17.49
CA PRO A 616 4.04 19.75 17.61
C PRO A 616 3.84 18.99 18.93
N ASP A 617 3.68 19.73 20.03
CA ASP A 617 3.67 19.19 21.41
C ASP A 617 2.26 18.89 21.94
N ALA A 618 1.29 18.75 21.05
CA ALA A 618 -0.08 18.40 21.39
C ALA A 618 -0.61 17.29 20.45
N PRO A 619 -1.65 16.54 20.85
CA PRO A 619 -2.33 15.63 19.93
C PRO A 619 -2.87 16.40 18.72
N CYS A 620 -2.78 15.80 17.53
CA CYS A 620 -3.29 16.40 16.31
C CYS A 620 -4.81 16.62 16.38
N ARG A 621 -5.35 17.62 15.68
CA ARG A 621 -6.80 17.72 15.46
C ARG A 621 -7.31 16.51 14.67
N THR A 622 -8.62 16.27 14.70
CA THR A 622 -9.23 15.11 14.03
C THR A 622 -8.85 15.02 12.56
N ILE A 623 -8.24 13.91 12.12
CA ILE A 623 -7.98 13.59 10.71
C ILE A 623 -9.33 13.31 10.03
N VAL A 624 -9.62 14.04 8.96
CA VAL A 624 -10.91 13.99 8.26
C VAL A 624 -10.77 13.44 6.84
N ALA A 625 -11.81 12.75 6.34
CA ALA A 625 -11.82 12.27 4.96
C ALA A 625 -11.70 13.41 3.93
N HIS A 626 -12.05 14.65 4.32
CA HIS A 626 -11.87 15.84 3.48
C HIS A 626 -10.40 16.13 3.14
N LEU A 627 -9.41 15.54 3.84
CA LEU A 627 -8.02 15.58 3.38
C LEU A 627 -7.90 15.10 1.92
N ARG A 628 -8.82 14.28 1.40
CA ARG A 628 -8.86 13.93 -0.03
C ARG A 628 -8.91 15.13 -0.98
N ARG A 629 -9.49 16.26 -0.55
CA ARG A 629 -9.69 17.48 -1.33
C ARG A 629 -8.56 18.48 -1.13
N ASP A 630 -8.38 18.97 0.09
CA ASP A 630 -7.33 19.92 0.45
C ASP A 630 -6.64 19.51 1.75
N GLY A 631 -5.43 20.04 1.98
CA GLY A 631 -4.66 19.79 3.20
C GLY A 631 -4.48 21.04 4.05
N ASN A 632 -5.31 22.06 3.83
CA ASN A 632 -5.02 23.42 4.29
C ASN A 632 -5.20 23.55 5.81
N SER A 633 -6.07 22.75 6.42
CA SER A 633 -6.23 22.69 7.89
C SER A 633 -5.22 21.77 8.59
N PHE A 634 -4.26 21.19 7.86
CA PHE A 634 -3.29 20.22 8.35
C PHE A 634 -1.89 20.58 7.84
N VAL A 635 -1.45 21.81 8.11
CA VAL A 635 -0.11 22.28 7.76
C VAL A 635 0.89 21.67 8.73
N HIS A 636 1.97 21.10 8.19
CA HIS A 636 3.02 20.47 8.97
C HIS A 636 3.63 21.49 9.96
N PRO A 637 3.98 21.10 11.22
CA PRO A 637 4.46 22.05 12.22
C PRO A 637 5.69 22.85 11.75
N SER A 638 6.68 22.17 11.17
CA SER A 638 7.96 22.77 10.76
C SER A 638 8.18 22.91 9.25
N GLN A 639 7.37 22.26 8.41
CA GLN A 639 7.62 22.17 6.96
C GLN A 639 6.52 22.95 6.21
N LEU A 640 6.88 23.66 5.14
CA LEU A 640 5.94 24.45 4.33
C LEU A 640 5.11 23.58 3.37
N ARG A 641 4.32 22.67 3.94
CA ARG A 641 3.44 21.75 3.23
C ARG A 641 2.32 21.26 4.13
N SER A 642 1.28 20.67 3.54
CA SER A 642 0.34 19.86 4.31
C SER A 642 0.94 18.50 4.69
N LEU A 643 0.27 17.80 5.60
CA LEU A 643 0.62 16.42 5.95
C LEU A 643 0.70 15.48 4.74
N SER A 644 1.59 14.50 4.82
CA SER A 644 1.69 13.35 3.91
C SER A 644 0.62 12.30 4.23
N VAL A 645 0.44 11.32 3.34
CA VAL A 645 -0.47 10.18 3.62
C VAL A 645 0.01 9.36 4.83
N ARG A 646 1.30 9.02 4.90
CA ARG A 646 1.89 8.30 6.05
C ARG A 646 1.74 9.04 7.39
N GLU A 647 2.00 10.34 7.42
CA GLU A 647 1.79 11.16 8.63
C GLU A 647 0.33 11.07 9.10
N ALA A 648 -0.65 11.23 8.20
CA ALA A 648 -2.06 11.08 8.54
C ALA A 648 -2.40 9.67 9.04
N ALA A 649 -1.80 8.62 8.46
CA ALA A 649 -1.98 7.24 8.89
C ALA A 649 -1.47 7.00 10.32
N ARG A 650 -0.25 7.47 10.63
CA ARG A 650 0.31 7.40 12.00
C ARG A 650 -0.48 8.21 13.00
N ILE A 651 -1.01 9.37 12.60
CA ILE A 651 -1.88 10.18 13.45
C ILE A 651 -3.18 9.43 13.79
N GLN A 652 -3.68 8.60 12.86
CA GLN A 652 -4.77 7.66 13.09
C GLN A 652 -4.32 6.35 13.75
N SER A 653 -3.09 6.25 14.24
CA SER A 653 -2.50 5.06 14.88
C SER A 653 -2.41 3.81 14.00
N PHE A 654 -2.39 3.96 12.68
CA PHE A 654 -2.03 2.84 11.80
C PHE A 654 -0.53 2.58 11.85
N PRO A 655 -0.10 1.31 11.96
CA PRO A 655 1.31 0.98 11.87
C PRO A 655 1.85 1.16 10.44
N ASP A 656 3.17 1.20 10.30
CA ASP A 656 3.85 1.45 9.03
C ASP A 656 3.78 0.28 8.05
N ASN A 657 3.52 -0.92 8.56
CA ASN A 657 3.19 -2.10 7.76
C ASN A 657 1.73 -2.15 7.30
N PHE A 658 0.90 -1.16 7.67
CA PHE A 658 -0.43 -1.00 7.10
C PHE A 658 -0.33 -0.29 5.73
N ILE A 659 -0.67 -1.00 4.66
CA ILE A 659 -0.52 -0.57 3.27
C ILE A 659 -1.86 -0.06 2.74
N PHE A 660 -1.93 1.21 2.35
CA PHE A 660 -3.12 1.79 1.73
C PHE A 660 -3.04 1.73 0.20
N THR A 661 -4.15 1.41 -0.46
CA THR A 661 -4.25 1.34 -1.93
C THR A 661 -5.13 2.43 -2.51
N GLY A 662 -5.07 2.59 -3.84
CA GLY A 662 -5.82 3.62 -4.57
C GLY A 662 -5.06 4.95 -4.67
N SER A 663 -5.71 5.96 -5.25
CA SER A 663 -5.10 7.29 -5.42
C SER A 663 -4.78 7.93 -4.06
N ARG A 664 -3.86 8.91 -4.05
CA ARG A 664 -3.55 9.70 -2.84
C ARG A 664 -4.80 10.24 -2.14
N GLY A 665 -5.78 10.71 -2.92
CA GLY A 665 -7.06 11.18 -2.39
C GLY A 665 -7.89 10.07 -1.73
N SER A 666 -7.96 8.90 -2.36
CA SER A 666 -8.65 7.72 -1.79
C SER A 666 -7.98 7.25 -0.50
N GLN A 667 -6.65 7.27 -0.41
CA GLN A 667 -5.93 6.90 0.81
C GLN A 667 -6.23 7.87 1.97
N PHE A 668 -6.25 9.19 1.72
CA PHE A 668 -6.68 10.16 2.74
C PHE A 668 -8.13 9.95 3.19
N GLU A 669 -9.03 9.61 2.26
CA GLU A 669 -10.43 9.30 2.58
C GLU A 669 -10.55 8.05 3.46
N GLN A 670 -9.87 6.96 3.08
CA GLN A 670 -9.76 5.73 3.87
C GLN A 670 -9.27 6.01 5.30
N ILE A 671 -8.16 6.74 5.44
CA ILE A 671 -7.57 7.10 6.74
C ILE A 671 -8.53 7.97 7.56
N GLY A 672 -9.17 8.97 6.94
CA GLY A 672 -10.07 9.89 7.64
C GLY A 672 -11.40 9.26 8.08
N ASN A 673 -11.91 8.29 7.31
CA ASN A 673 -13.13 7.55 7.64
C ASN A 673 -12.89 6.49 8.73
N ALA A 674 -11.68 5.94 8.83
CA ALA A 674 -11.38 4.87 9.77
C ALA A 674 -11.57 5.25 11.25
N VAL A 675 -11.91 4.25 12.06
CA VAL A 675 -11.68 4.26 13.50
C VAL A 675 -10.18 3.98 13.75
N PRO A 676 -9.48 4.79 14.59
CA PRO A 676 -8.08 4.55 14.88
C PRO A 676 -7.84 3.15 15.50
N PRO A 677 -6.88 2.34 15.02
CA PRO A 677 -6.65 0.97 15.53
C PRO A 677 -6.44 0.87 17.04
N LEU A 678 -5.73 1.80 17.68
CA LEU A 678 -5.52 1.74 19.14
C LEU A 678 -6.82 1.98 19.93
N MET A 679 -7.68 2.88 19.45
CA MET A 679 -9.01 3.10 20.04
C MET A 679 -9.92 1.88 19.82
N ALA A 680 -9.89 1.30 18.61
CA ALA A 680 -10.59 0.05 18.31
C ALA A 680 -10.12 -1.10 19.22
N ARG A 681 -8.82 -1.21 19.49
CA ARG A 681 -8.25 -2.20 20.39
C ARG A 681 -8.73 -2.01 21.83
N ALA A 682 -8.81 -0.78 22.33
CA ALA A 682 -9.34 -0.51 23.67
C ALA A 682 -10.80 -0.98 23.80
N MET A 683 -11.65 -0.65 22.81
CA MET A 683 -13.02 -1.15 22.76
C MET A 683 -13.08 -2.69 22.71
N ALA A 684 -12.30 -3.30 21.83
CA ALA A 684 -12.27 -4.76 21.67
C ALA A 684 -11.79 -5.49 22.93
N ARG A 685 -10.79 -4.97 23.65
CA ARG A 685 -10.33 -5.53 24.93
C ARG A 685 -11.44 -5.54 25.97
N THR A 686 -12.18 -4.44 26.11
CA THR A 686 -13.29 -4.37 27.05
C THR A 686 -14.41 -5.35 26.68
N ILE A 687 -14.71 -5.48 25.38
CA ILE A 687 -15.67 -6.47 24.90
C ILE A 687 -15.19 -7.91 25.19
N LEU A 688 -13.91 -8.20 25.00
CA LEU A 688 -13.35 -9.51 25.32
C LEU A 688 -13.49 -9.85 26.80
N LEU A 689 -13.16 -8.90 27.69
CA LEU A 689 -13.34 -9.08 29.13
C LEU A 689 -14.82 -9.29 29.50
N HIS A 690 -15.73 -8.57 28.84
CA HIS A 690 -17.16 -8.76 29.01
C HIS A 690 -17.61 -10.16 28.62
N LEU A 691 -17.17 -10.67 27.47
CA LEU A 691 -17.46 -12.05 27.05
C LEU A 691 -16.92 -13.06 28.08
N GLN A 692 -15.68 -12.90 28.53
CA GLN A 692 -15.05 -13.79 29.50
C GLN A 692 -15.76 -13.80 30.86
N LYS A 693 -16.23 -12.63 31.33
CA LYS A 693 -17.03 -12.50 32.56
C LYS A 693 -18.34 -13.29 32.50
N HIS A 694 -18.88 -13.49 31.30
CA HIS A 694 -20.10 -14.26 31.07
C HIS A 694 -19.81 -15.71 30.61
N GLY A 695 -18.62 -16.24 30.90
CA GLY A 695 -18.26 -17.64 30.63
C GLY A 695 -17.98 -17.95 29.15
N ILE A 696 -17.84 -16.92 28.30
CA ILE A 696 -17.60 -17.07 26.87
C ILE A 696 -16.12 -16.84 26.59
N HIS A 697 -15.46 -17.81 25.97
CA HIS A 697 -14.02 -17.76 25.66
C HIS A 697 -13.12 -17.50 26.89
N SER A 698 -13.58 -17.91 28.08
CA SER A 698 -12.79 -17.84 29.32
C SER A 698 -11.53 -18.69 29.19
N MET A 699 -10.35 -18.07 29.33
CA MET A 699 -9.10 -18.82 29.37
C MET A 699 -8.99 -19.53 30.73
N ASN A 700 -8.66 -20.81 30.72
CA ASN A 700 -8.09 -21.46 31.90
C ASN A 700 -6.74 -20.78 32.23
N GLY A 701 -6.75 -19.77 33.10
CA GLY A 701 -5.62 -19.44 33.97
C GLY A 701 -4.44 -18.62 33.43
N GLN A 702 -4.57 -17.74 32.43
CA GLN A 702 -3.52 -16.74 32.16
C GLN A 702 -4.04 -15.30 32.27
N PRO A 703 -3.41 -14.44 33.10
CA PRO A 703 -3.84 -13.05 33.25
C PRO A 703 -3.58 -12.26 31.97
N VAL A 704 -4.62 -11.57 31.48
CA VAL A 704 -4.48 -10.57 30.42
C VAL A 704 -3.65 -9.42 30.99
N ASN A 705 -2.41 -9.29 30.53
CA ASN A 705 -1.50 -8.24 30.99
C ASN A 705 -2.09 -6.86 30.64
N LYS A 706 -2.60 -6.14 31.64
CA LYS A 706 -3.29 -4.84 31.48
C LYS A 706 -2.40 -3.73 30.90
N ARG A 707 -1.08 -3.90 30.86
CA ARG A 707 -0.12 -2.87 30.39
C ARG A 707 1.00 -3.39 29.47
N GLY A 708 0.89 -4.62 28.99
CA GLY A 708 1.90 -5.24 28.12
C GLY A 708 1.61 -5.07 26.63
N ALA A 709 2.65 -4.87 25.82
CA ALA A 709 2.59 -5.12 24.38
C ALA A 709 2.06 -6.55 24.14
N SER A 710 1.14 -6.69 23.18
CA SER A 710 0.53 -7.98 22.84
C SER A 710 1.60 -9.05 22.54
N PRO A 711 1.43 -10.30 23.02
CA PRO A 711 2.27 -11.44 22.61
C PRO A 711 2.29 -11.67 21.10
N PHE A 712 1.32 -11.13 20.35
CA PHE A 712 1.28 -11.24 18.88
C PHE A 712 2.30 -10.33 18.17
N LEU A 713 2.70 -9.20 18.78
CA LEU A 713 3.81 -8.38 18.29
C LEU A 713 5.19 -9.01 18.60
N GLN A 714 5.28 -9.91 19.57
CA GLN A 714 6.50 -10.66 19.86
C GLN A 714 6.72 -11.86 18.91
N GLY A 715 5.67 -12.34 18.24
CA GLY A 715 5.73 -13.51 17.35
C GLY A 715 6.57 -13.32 16.08
N TRP A 716 7.04 -12.11 15.79
CA TRP A 716 7.85 -11.79 14.60
C TRP A 716 9.31 -11.42 14.94
N CYS A 717 9.63 -11.21 16.22
CA CYS A 717 10.97 -10.81 16.67
C CYS A 717 11.68 -11.82 17.60
N LYS A 718 11.12 -13.01 17.84
CA LYS A 718 11.82 -14.08 18.56
C LYS A 718 11.82 -15.40 17.79
N LYS A 719 12.79 -15.53 16.88
CA LYS A 719 13.71 -16.68 16.79
C LYS A 719 14.84 -16.43 15.80
#